data_AF-A0A8S7C3Z1-F1
#
_entry.id   AF-A0A8S7C3Z1-F1
#
_cell.length_a   1.000
_cell.length_b   1.000
_cell.length_c   1.000
_cell.angle_alpha   90.00
_cell.angle_beta   90.00
_cell.angle_gamma   90.00
#
_symmetry.space_group_name_H-M   'P 1'
#
loop_
_entity.id
_entity.type
_entity.pdbx_description
1 polymer ?
#
loop_
_entity_poly.entity_id
_entity_poly.type
_entity_poly.pdbx_seq_one_letter_code
_entity_poly.pdbx_strand_id
1 'polypeptide(L)'
;MTKHNKNLLSEQVRIARQYQRSIRIDADLGREDALDGYVCNGTAQSVLENMSKQVLNSQQRAFTWTGPYGSGKSSLALVLASSLSPNKALREKARSLLNVDSQSDFDKAFQVKKGWLILPVIGRRGSIIQQISQTLNNVCGSDKDYKKSASLLIKHICSAADEAKLDGTLLIIDELGKFLEASALGNGDDIYFYQELAESAARTNGKVIILGILHQSFGQYAVRLGLETREEWTKIQGRYADIPLVAGSDEVVELIGKALDVKKRPKYTQKVAQVVADAIYDRRPMVGKQYDYALSKCWPLHPVMAALLGPISKRQFGQNERSTFGFLSSSEPFGFQNYLNLTTFEEATWYLPSNYFDYLRANLEQLILASNDGHRWAQAVDAVERAEAKSDNILHIDLIKCIAILDLFKDGSGLTAETSILESLFLNTSIENIRSALEDLSKWRVIIFKKHTGAWSVFEGSDFNIDQAVAQSRATMLGTDFSQLNKIANLYPVIAKRHYHQTGTFRWMNIALCHLNEVKKYSEEFQPRNGEFGLFLLALPERNVNEEQAKIICADASRSKPWPIVAGIPHNYLRIEDLGAELLALQIVQTKRGHELQGDAVARREVQARISATQSTLEEQLAEALATAEWCIDSAQAEPKGTLSSIASSLADNIYYKAPRLWSELVNRDNLSSNSVKARKELLYRMLENEGELHLGIEGYPASRGLYETILHRTGLYAK
;
A
#
# COMPACT_ATOMS: atom_id res chain seq x y z
N MET A 1 -8.23 -37.33 -26.07
CA MET A 1 -7.16 -36.61 -25.35
C MET A 1 -5.93 -36.54 -26.23
N THR A 2 -5.90 -35.60 -27.18
CA THR A 2 -4.74 -35.35 -28.05
C THR A 2 -3.81 -34.37 -27.37
N LYS A 3 -2.64 -34.84 -26.92
CA LYS A 3 -1.52 -33.99 -26.49
C LYS A 3 -1.00 -33.22 -27.71
N HIS A 4 -1.46 -32.00 -27.92
CA HIS A 4 -0.70 -31.04 -28.72
C HIS A 4 0.48 -30.56 -27.87
N ASN A 5 1.66 -31.14 -28.09
CA ASN A 5 2.93 -30.50 -27.71
C ASN A 5 3.06 -29.22 -28.55
N LYS A 6 2.47 -28.12 -28.10
CA LYS A 6 2.81 -26.79 -28.62
C LYS A 6 4.19 -26.46 -28.07
N ASN A 7 5.16 -26.20 -28.95
CA ASN A 7 6.49 -25.67 -28.58
C ASN A 7 6.31 -24.26 -28.01
N LEU A 8 5.98 -24.17 -26.72
CA LEU A 8 5.67 -22.92 -26.03
C LEU A 8 6.94 -22.23 -25.56
N LEU A 9 6.89 -20.90 -25.40
CA LEU A 9 8.01 -20.14 -24.87
C LEU A 9 8.44 -20.58 -23.47
N SER A 10 7.51 -21.04 -22.63
CA SER A 10 7.79 -21.57 -21.28
C SER A 10 8.66 -22.84 -21.26
N GLU A 11 8.81 -23.53 -22.39
CA GLU A 11 9.74 -24.65 -22.52
C GLU A 11 11.20 -24.20 -22.78
N GLN A 12 11.36 -22.99 -23.34
CA GLN A 12 12.64 -22.40 -23.74
C GLN A 12 13.17 -21.38 -22.74
N VAL A 13 12.28 -20.69 -22.03
CA VAL A 13 12.57 -19.59 -21.12
C VAL A 13 12.04 -19.93 -19.74
N ARG A 14 12.89 -19.82 -18.73
CA ARG A 14 12.51 -19.92 -17.33
C ARG A 14 13.09 -18.75 -16.55
N ILE A 15 12.35 -18.30 -15.54
CA ILE A 15 12.88 -17.34 -14.58
C ILE A 15 13.59 -18.13 -13.48
N ALA A 16 14.84 -17.77 -13.20
CA ALA A 16 15.60 -18.41 -12.15
C ALA A 16 14.93 -18.19 -10.78
N ARG A 17 14.71 -19.28 -10.03
CA ARG A 17 13.95 -19.29 -8.76
C ARG A 17 14.48 -18.32 -7.71
N GLN A 18 15.79 -18.05 -7.73
CA GLN A 18 16.45 -17.12 -6.82
C GLN A 18 15.95 -15.67 -6.95
N TYR A 19 15.43 -15.27 -8.12
CA TYR A 19 14.83 -13.94 -8.33
C TYR A 19 13.32 -13.88 -8.01
N GLN A 20 12.71 -15.01 -7.63
CA GLN A 20 11.30 -15.11 -7.27
C GLN A 20 11.05 -15.06 -5.75
N ARG A 21 12.08 -15.27 -4.93
CA ARG A 21 11.95 -15.32 -3.47
C ARG A 21 12.28 -13.96 -2.85
N SER A 22 11.33 -13.39 -2.12
CA SER A 22 11.60 -12.22 -1.26
C SER A 22 12.54 -12.64 -0.12
N ILE A 23 13.60 -11.87 0.09
CA ILE A 23 14.57 -12.10 1.18
C ILE A 23 14.03 -11.50 2.47
N ARG A 24 14.05 -12.28 3.55
CA ARG A 24 13.80 -11.82 4.91
C ARG A 24 15.05 -11.96 5.74
N ILE A 25 15.64 -10.84 6.14
CA ILE A 25 16.96 -10.83 6.79
C ILE A 25 16.96 -11.69 8.06
N ASP A 26 15.93 -11.63 8.90
CA ASP A 26 15.88 -12.40 10.16
C ASP A 26 15.80 -13.93 9.97
N ALA A 27 15.12 -14.40 8.92
CA ALA A 27 14.90 -15.82 8.63
C ALA A 27 15.98 -16.41 7.72
N ASP A 28 16.60 -15.59 6.88
CA ASP A 28 17.58 -16.00 5.88
C ASP A 28 19.03 -15.80 6.34
N LEU A 29 19.27 -15.05 7.43
CA LEU A 29 20.61 -14.88 8.00
C LEU A 29 21.19 -16.23 8.45
N GLY A 30 22.46 -16.47 8.09
CA GLY A 30 23.17 -17.71 8.45
C GLY A 30 23.03 -18.84 7.43
N ARG A 31 22.16 -18.70 6.43
CA ARG A 31 21.92 -19.69 5.39
C ARG A 31 22.76 -19.44 4.14
N GLU A 32 23.53 -20.42 3.71
CA GLU A 32 24.33 -20.30 2.49
C GLU A 32 23.48 -20.25 1.22
N ASP A 33 22.35 -20.96 1.19
CA ASP A 33 21.43 -21.00 0.05
C ASP A 33 20.68 -19.67 -0.15
N ALA A 34 20.58 -18.85 0.89
CA ALA A 34 19.98 -17.52 0.79
C ALA A 34 20.86 -16.50 0.05
N LEU A 35 22.16 -16.78 -0.09
CA LEU A 35 23.09 -15.95 -0.86
C LEU A 35 23.13 -16.34 -2.35
N ASP A 36 22.55 -17.48 -2.72
CA ASP A 36 22.61 -17.98 -4.09
C ASP A 36 21.83 -17.06 -5.03
N GLY A 37 22.49 -16.66 -6.12
CA GLY A 37 21.89 -15.81 -7.14
C GLY A 37 21.93 -14.31 -6.87
N TYR A 38 22.48 -13.88 -5.73
CA TYR A 38 22.75 -12.47 -5.51
C TYR A 38 23.80 -11.96 -6.50
N VAL A 39 23.57 -10.77 -7.06
CA VAL A 39 24.48 -10.11 -8.00
C VAL A 39 24.82 -8.75 -7.44
N CYS A 40 26.09 -8.55 -7.07
CA CYS A 40 26.59 -7.24 -6.68
C CYS A 40 26.74 -6.36 -7.93
N ASN A 41 25.86 -5.36 -8.07
CA ASN A 41 25.90 -4.37 -9.14
C ASN A 41 26.79 -3.17 -8.76
N GLY A 42 27.07 -2.28 -9.71
CA GLY A 42 27.88 -1.08 -9.47
C GLY A 42 27.30 -0.16 -8.40
N THR A 43 25.96 -0.04 -8.34
CA THR A 43 25.28 0.70 -7.28
C THR A 43 25.55 0.09 -5.91
N ALA A 44 25.42 -1.23 -5.72
CA ALA A 44 25.73 -1.89 -4.44
C ALA A 44 27.18 -1.69 -4.01
N GLN A 45 28.14 -1.81 -4.95
CA GLN A 45 29.56 -1.53 -4.68
C GLN A 45 29.77 -0.09 -4.23
N SER A 46 29.19 0.88 -4.94
CA SER A 46 29.28 2.30 -4.60
C SER A 46 28.69 2.62 -3.23
N VAL A 47 27.58 1.97 -2.85
CA VAL A 47 26.97 2.11 -1.53
C VAL A 47 27.92 1.60 -0.44
N LEU A 48 28.50 0.42 -0.62
CA LEU A 48 29.44 -0.15 0.34
C LEU A 48 30.73 0.67 0.45
N GLU A 49 31.27 1.16 -0.67
CA GLU A 49 32.45 2.03 -0.68
C GLU A 49 32.20 3.36 0.03
N ASN A 50 31.07 4.02 -0.25
CA ASN A 50 30.70 5.27 0.39
C ASN A 50 30.53 5.07 1.91
N MET A 51 29.78 4.05 2.31
CA MET A 51 29.61 3.69 3.71
C MET A 51 30.96 3.41 4.37
N SER A 52 31.85 2.65 3.73
CA SER A 52 33.19 2.33 4.25
C SER A 52 34.06 3.57 4.43
N LYS A 53 34.07 4.48 3.46
CA LYS A 53 34.80 5.76 3.55
C LYS A 53 34.28 6.63 4.70
N GLN A 54 32.97 6.69 4.91
CA GLN A 54 32.40 7.43 6.02
C GLN A 54 32.75 6.81 7.37
N VAL A 55 32.70 5.47 7.49
CA VAL A 55 33.11 4.77 8.71
C VAL A 55 34.58 5.02 9.06
N LEU A 56 35.47 5.04 8.05
CA LEU A 56 36.91 5.26 8.24
C LEU A 56 37.28 6.71 8.51
N ASN A 57 36.69 7.66 7.78
CA ASN A 57 37.11 9.05 7.78
C ASN A 57 36.25 9.96 8.68
N SER A 58 35.23 9.42 9.35
CA SER A 58 34.34 10.19 10.22
C SER A 58 33.85 9.38 11.43
N GLN A 59 33.15 10.04 12.35
CA GLN A 59 32.43 9.39 13.46
C GLN A 59 31.03 8.91 13.04
N GLN A 60 30.70 8.91 11.75
CA GLN A 60 29.41 8.44 11.26
C GLN A 60 29.27 6.93 11.48
N ARG A 61 28.21 6.54 12.19
CA ARG A 61 27.90 5.14 12.53
C ARG A 61 26.46 4.74 12.20
N ALA A 62 25.59 5.71 11.93
CA ALA A 62 24.20 5.49 11.58
C ALA A 62 23.95 5.80 10.09
N PHE A 63 23.39 4.84 9.36
CA PHE A 63 23.19 4.93 7.91
C PHE A 63 21.76 4.59 7.55
N THR A 64 21.25 5.20 6.49
CA THR A 64 20.04 4.74 5.82
C THR A 64 20.35 4.35 4.39
N TRP A 65 19.87 3.19 3.97
CA TRP A 65 19.81 2.82 2.55
C TRP A 65 18.41 3.10 2.04
N THR A 66 18.31 4.08 1.16
CA THR A 66 17.01 4.55 0.65
C THR A 66 16.84 4.20 -0.81
N GLY A 67 15.74 3.56 -1.17
CA GLY A 67 15.44 3.27 -2.58
C GLY A 67 14.13 2.52 -2.77
N PRO A 68 13.59 2.43 -3.99
CA PRO A 68 12.29 1.82 -4.26
C PRO A 68 12.22 0.34 -3.88
N TYR A 69 11.01 -0.21 -3.75
CA TYR A 69 10.83 -1.66 -3.54
C TYR A 69 11.51 -2.47 -4.65
N GLY A 70 12.17 -3.57 -4.27
CA GLY A 70 12.90 -4.42 -5.21
C GLY A 70 14.23 -3.87 -5.72
N SER A 71 14.76 -2.77 -5.17
CA SER A 71 16.12 -2.30 -5.47
C SER A 71 17.25 -3.16 -4.87
N GLY A 72 16.91 -4.27 -4.21
CA GLY A 72 17.88 -5.20 -3.62
C GLY A 72 18.44 -4.79 -2.25
N LYS A 73 17.83 -3.82 -1.56
CA LYS A 73 18.30 -3.33 -0.23
C LYS A 73 18.46 -4.46 0.79
N SER A 74 17.41 -5.24 1.03
CA SER A 74 17.43 -6.34 2.00
C SER A 74 18.39 -7.46 1.59
N SER A 75 18.54 -7.70 0.29
CA SER A 75 19.51 -8.65 -0.27
C SER A 75 20.95 -8.20 -0.03
N LEU A 76 21.27 -6.94 -0.32
CA LEU A 76 22.58 -6.36 -0.04
C LEU A 76 22.87 -6.35 1.46
N ALA A 77 21.87 -6.07 2.30
CA ALA A 77 22.01 -6.03 3.74
C ALA A 77 22.27 -7.44 4.31
N LEU A 78 21.62 -8.46 3.75
CA LEU A 78 21.89 -9.86 4.08
C LEU A 78 23.32 -10.27 3.69
N VAL A 79 23.79 -9.87 2.49
CA VAL A 79 25.14 -10.19 2.03
C VAL A 79 26.19 -9.45 2.88
N LEU A 80 25.94 -8.18 3.23
CA LEU A 80 26.75 -7.41 4.17
C LEU A 80 26.83 -8.12 5.53
N ALA A 81 25.68 -8.46 6.13
CA ALA A 81 25.64 -9.18 7.40
C ALA A 81 26.39 -10.53 7.34
N SER A 82 26.22 -11.28 6.25
CA SER A 82 26.87 -12.56 6.03
C SER A 82 28.39 -12.42 5.87
N SER A 83 28.86 -11.32 5.26
CA SER A 83 30.29 -10.99 5.12
C SER A 83 30.98 -10.68 6.46
N LEU A 84 30.20 -10.42 7.51
CA LEU A 84 30.65 -10.17 8.88
C LEU A 84 30.35 -11.32 9.85
N SER A 85 29.76 -12.41 9.34
CA SER A 85 29.39 -13.57 10.14
C SER A 85 30.61 -14.23 10.82
N PRO A 86 30.46 -14.79 12.03
CA PRO A 86 31.48 -15.66 12.62
C PRO A 86 31.72 -16.93 11.78
N ASN A 87 30.71 -17.42 11.04
CA ASN A 87 30.85 -18.59 10.17
C ASN A 87 31.76 -18.28 8.97
N LYS A 88 32.91 -18.96 8.90
CA LYS A 88 33.94 -18.73 7.88
C LYS A 88 33.46 -19.05 6.45
N ALA A 89 32.76 -20.16 6.25
CA ALA A 89 32.31 -20.57 4.91
C ALA A 89 31.29 -19.57 4.34
N LEU A 90 30.30 -19.20 5.14
CA LEU A 90 29.32 -18.18 4.80
C LEU A 90 29.98 -16.82 4.51
N ARG A 91 30.95 -16.44 5.34
CA ARG A 91 31.70 -15.19 5.20
C ARG A 91 32.50 -15.12 3.90
N GLU A 92 33.21 -16.20 3.55
CA GLU A 92 34.01 -16.27 2.31
C GLU A 92 33.10 -16.18 1.08
N LYS A 93 31.97 -16.90 1.07
CA LYS A 93 30.96 -16.83 0.00
C LYS A 93 30.37 -15.42 -0.15
N ALA A 94 30.00 -14.78 0.95
CA ALA A 94 29.45 -13.43 0.92
C ALA A 94 30.49 -12.40 0.42
N ARG A 95 31.75 -12.49 0.87
CA ARG A 95 32.84 -11.60 0.42
C ARG A 95 33.16 -11.79 -1.06
N SER A 96 33.12 -13.02 -1.59
CA SER A 96 33.28 -13.24 -3.03
C SER A 96 32.15 -12.63 -3.86
N LEU A 97 30.91 -12.68 -3.34
CA LEU A 97 29.75 -12.08 -4.03
C LEU A 97 29.84 -10.55 -4.08
N LEU A 98 30.36 -9.92 -3.04
CA LEU A 98 30.55 -8.46 -3.01
C LEU A 98 31.70 -7.99 -3.91
N ASN A 99 32.55 -8.89 -4.40
CA ASN A 99 33.76 -8.60 -5.18
C ASN A 99 34.71 -7.64 -4.44
N VAL A 100 34.92 -7.88 -3.15
CA VAL A 100 35.71 -7.00 -2.29
C VAL A 100 37.14 -7.52 -2.15
N ASP A 101 38.12 -6.70 -2.53
CA ASP A 101 39.54 -6.99 -2.35
C ASP A 101 39.95 -6.88 -0.87
N SER A 102 40.92 -7.70 -0.47
CA SER A 102 41.48 -7.74 0.89
C SER A 102 42.16 -6.44 1.36
N GLN A 103 42.41 -5.49 0.46
CA GLN A 103 42.98 -4.16 0.78
C GLN A 103 42.01 -3.00 0.59
N SER A 104 40.76 -3.29 0.23
CA SER A 104 39.71 -2.29 0.02
C SER A 104 39.39 -1.49 1.30
N ASP A 105 38.80 -0.32 1.13
CA ASP A 105 38.26 0.47 2.25
C ASP A 105 37.19 -0.32 3.03
N PHE A 106 36.49 -1.24 2.37
CA PHE A 106 35.52 -2.12 3.01
C PHE A 106 36.16 -3.04 4.05
N ASP A 107 37.23 -3.75 3.74
CA ASP A 107 37.85 -4.68 4.72
C ASP A 107 38.51 -3.91 5.87
N LYS A 108 38.97 -2.67 5.65
CA LYS A 108 39.46 -1.78 6.71
C LYS A 108 38.33 -1.29 7.62
N ALA A 109 37.20 -0.86 7.05
CA ALA A 109 36.05 -0.39 7.80
C ALA A 109 35.44 -1.54 8.61
N PHE A 110 35.21 -2.67 7.95
CA PHE A 110 34.56 -3.86 8.48
C PHE A 110 35.52 -5.04 8.66
N GLN A 111 36.58 -4.83 9.45
CA GLN A 111 37.52 -5.90 9.79
C GLN A 111 36.80 -7.05 10.52
N VAL A 112 37.08 -8.28 10.11
CA VAL A 112 36.50 -9.49 10.71
C VAL A 112 37.62 -10.48 11.05
N LYS A 113 37.81 -10.75 12.33
CA LYS A 113 38.71 -11.78 12.86
C LYS A 113 37.93 -12.88 13.58
N LYS A 114 36.98 -12.50 14.44
CA LYS A 114 36.13 -13.38 15.25
C LYS A 114 34.68 -13.41 14.77
N GLY A 115 34.22 -12.34 14.13
CA GLY A 115 32.83 -12.15 13.72
C GLY A 115 32.17 -10.96 14.42
N TRP A 116 31.13 -10.41 13.81
CA TRP A 116 30.32 -9.32 14.37
C TRP A 116 29.04 -9.86 15.00
N LEU A 117 28.50 -9.16 15.99
CA LEU A 117 27.15 -9.37 16.47
C LEU A 117 26.17 -8.75 15.46
N ILE A 118 25.36 -9.59 14.82
CA ILE A 118 24.36 -9.15 13.84
C ILE A 118 22.98 -9.16 14.52
N LEU A 119 22.31 -8.02 14.50
CA LEU A 119 20.95 -7.85 15.03
C LEU A 119 19.99 -7.51 13.86
N PRO A 120 19.34 -8.50 13.24
CA PRO A 120 18.39 -8.26 12.16
C PRO A 120 16.99 -7.97 12.72
N VAL A 121 16.52 -6.74 12.55
CA VAL A 121 15.21 -6.27 13.00
C VAL A 121 14.32 -6.01 11.79
N ILE A 122 13.07 -6.47 11.85
CA ILE A 122 12.07 -6.24 10.80
C ILE A 122 11.03 -5.21 11.25
N GLY A 123 10.78 -4.25 10.36
CA GLY A 123 9.76 -3.23 10.46
C GLY A 123 8.36 -3.79 10.68
N ARG A 124 7.70 -3.32 11.73
CA ARG A 124 6.26 -3.50 11.95
C ARG A 124 5.68 -2.20 12.50
N ARG A 125 4.38 -1.98 12.32
CA ARG A 125 3.68 -0.88 13.00
C ARG A 125 3.66 -1.20 14.50
N GLY A 126 4.34 -0.39 15.32
CA GLY A 126 4.45 -0.56 16.77
C GLY A 126 5.80 -0.12 17.33
N SER A 127 6.16 -0.62 18.51
CA SER A 127 7.41 -0.25 19.22
C SER A 127 8.66 -0.90 18.60
N ILE A 128 9.62 -0.05 18.19
CA ILE A 128 10.96 -0.45 17.76
C ILE A 128 11.81 -0.92 18.94
N ILE A 129 11.68 -0.29 20.10
CA ILE A 129 12.38 -0.67 21.34
C ILE A 129 12.04 -2.12 21.67
N GLN A 130 10.75 -2.48 21.64
CA GLN A 130 10.31 -3.85 21.89
C GLN A 130 10.92 -4.84 20.88
N GLN A 131 11.01 -4.47 19.60
CA GLN A 131 11.52 -5.34 18.55
C GLN A 131 13.03 -5.57 18.62
N ILE A 132 13.79 -4.51 18.84
CA ILE A 132 15.24 -4.61 19.05
C ILE A 132 15.50 -5.45 20.31
N SER A 133 14.73 -5.25 21.39
CA SER A 133 14.86 -6.03 22.63
C SER A 133 14.62 -7.52 22.41
N GLN A 134 13.55 -7.88 21.70
CA GLN A 134 13.24 -9.27 21.34
C GLN A 134 14.36 -9.89 20.50
N THR A 135 14.86 -9.15 19.51
CA THR A 135 15.95 -9.61 18.64
C THR A 135 17.25 -9.83 19.43
N LEU A 136 17.62 -8.88 20.28
CA LEU A 136 18.82 -8.95 21.10
C LEU A 136 18.77 -10.12 22.09
N ASN A 137 17.64 -10.33 22.75
CA ASN A 137 17.43 -11.46 23.65
C ASN A 137 17.53 -12.81 22.93
N ASN A 138 16.93 -12.93 21.75
CA ASN A 138 17.01 -14.14 20.94
C ASN A 138 18.43 -14.46 20.47
N VAL A 139 19.19 -13.44 20.03
CA VAL A 139 20.56 -13.63 19.51
C VAL A 139 21.57 -13.88 20.63
N CYS A 140 21.45 -13.18 21.76
CA CYS A 140 22.38 -13.30 22.89
C CYS A 140 21.99 -14.42 23.88
N GLY A 141 20.80 -15.02 23.74
CA GLY A 141 20.31 -16.05 24.67
C GLY A 141 20.03 -15.51 26.08
N SER A 142 19.62 -14.25 26.20
CA SER A 142 19.29 -13.57 27.47
C SER A 142 17.81 -13.25 27.57
N ASP A 143 17.24 -13.25 28.78
CA ASP A 143 15.82 -12.89 29.00
C ASP A 143 15.69 -11.60 29.83
N LYS A 144 16.37 -10.55 29.38
CA LYS A 144 16.37 -9.24 30.06
C LYS A 144 15.18 -8.40 29.54
N ASP A 145 14.42 -7.81 30.46
CA ASP A 145 13.29 -6.94 30.10
C ASP A 145 13.76 -5.49 29.90
N TYR A 146 13.91 -5.08 28.64
CA TYR A 146 14.28 -3.72 28.25
C TYR A 146 13.07 -2.82 27.97
N LYS A 147 11.83 -3.31 28.14
CA LYS A 147 10.59 -2.59 27.76
C LYS A 147 10.40 -1.25 28.48
N LYS A 148 11.09 -1.02 29.59
CA LYS A 148 10.94 0.19 30.43
C LYS A 148 12.06 1.22 30.25
N SER A 149 13.10 0.96 29.44
CA SER A 149 14.22 1.91 29.30
C SER A 149 14.96 1.75 27.96
N ALA A 150 14.71 2.69 27.05
CA ALA A 150 15.43 2.86 25.79
C ALA A 150 16.95 2.98 25.98
N SER A 151 17.37 3.77 26.97
CA SER A 151 18.78 4.04 27.25
C SER A 151 19.55 2.79 27.70
N LEU A 152 18.92 1.90 28.49
CA LEU A 152 19.52 0.60 28.85
C LEU A 152 19.71 -0.31 27.64
N LEU A 153 18.75 -0.32 26.71
CA LEU A 153 18.84 -1.10 25.48
C LEU A 153 20.01 -0.61 24.60
N ILE A 154 20.07 0.70 24.36
CA ILE A 154 21.15 1.33 23.57
C ILE A 154 22.51 1.05 24.20
N LYS A 155 22.62 1.18 25.53
CA LYS A 155 23.85 0.88 26.25
C LYS A 155 24.28 -0.58 26.07
N HIS A 156 23.33 -1.52 26.07
CA HIS A 156 23.65 -2.94 25.90
C HIS A 156 24.18 -3.23 24.49
N ILE A 157 23.55 -2.65 23.44
CA ILE A 157 24.00 -2.76 22.05
C ILE A 157 25.43 -2.23 21.89
N CYS A 158 25.73 -1.08 22.51
CA CYS A 158 27.05 -0.47 22.46
C CYS A 158 28.08 -1.30 23.25
N SER A 159 27.75 -1.77 24.45
CA SER A 159 28.66 -2.58 25.27
C SER A 159 28.99 -3.92 24.63
N ALA A 160 28.07 -4.51 23.84
CA ALA A 160 28.32 -5.75 23.12
C ALA A 160 29.43 -5.59 22.06
N ALA A 161 29.62 -4.39 21.50
CA ALA A 161 30.72 -4.10 20.59
C ALA A 161 32.07 -3.95 21.31
N ASP A 162 32.06 -3.66 22.61
CA ASP A 162 33.27 -3.54 23.44
C ASP A 162 33.70 -4.89 24.04
N GLU A 163 32.87 -5.93 23.95
CA GLU A 163 33.22 -7.26 24.43
C GLU A 163 34.36 -7.87 23.60
N ALA A 164 35.42 -8.34 24.27
CA ALA A 164 36.64 -8.87 23.62
C ALA A 164 36.42 -10.08 22.69
N LYS A 165 35.21 -10.65 22.62
CA LYS A 165 34.87 -11.82 21.80
C LYS A 165 34.38 -11.47 20.39
N LEU A 166 33.99 -10.23 20.13
CA LEU A 166 33.41 -9.79 18.86
C LEU A 166 34.25 -8.66 18.25
N ASP A 167 34.15 -8.46 16.94
CA ASP A 167 34.85 -7.38 16.24
C ASP A 167 34.00 -6.09 16.11
N GLY A 168 32.71 -6.18 16.41
CA GLY A 168 31.74 -5.09 16.35
C GLY A 168 30.29 -5.57 16.42
N THR A 169 29.36 -4.62 16.40
CA THR A 169 27.90 -4.83 16.39
C THR A 169 27.29 -4.17 15.15
N LEU A 170 26.53 -4.92 14.37
CA LEU A 170 25.74 -4.43 13.24
C LEU A 170 24.25 -4.58 13.55
N LEU A 171 23.55 -3.46 13.73
CA LEU A 171 22.10 -3.40 13.85
C LEU A 171 21.51 -3.07 12.47
N ILE A 172 20.76 -4.01 11.90
CA ILE A 172 20.02 -3.81 10.63
C ILE A 172 18.55 -3.69 10.95
N ILE A 173 17.92 -2.61 10.52
CA ILE A 173 16.46 -2.41 10.65
C ILE A 173 15.89 -2.40 9.24
N ASP A 174 15.39 -3.56 8.80
CA ASP A 174 14.68 -3.68 7.54
C ASP A 174 13.29 -3.04 7.64
N GLU A 175 12.82 -2.38 6.58
CA GLU A 175 11.57 -1.61 6.58
C GLU A 175 11.43 -0.62 7.76
N LEU A 176 12.51 0.11 8.08
CA LEU A 176 12.53 1.13 9.15
C LEU A 176 11.36 2.13 9.04
N GLY A 177 10.89 2.39 7.82
CA GLY A 177 9.75 3.27 7.53
C GLY A 177 8.48 2.88 8.28
N LYS A 178 8.23 1.59 8.56
CA LYS A 178 7.04 1.16 9.33
C LYS A 178 7.07 1.61 10.79
N PHE A 179 8.26 1.66 11.40
CA PHE A 179 8.42 2.21 12.75
C PHE A 179 8.31 3.73 12.75
N LEU A 180 8.89 4.39 11.75
CA LEU A 180 8.74 5.84 11.57
C LEU A 180 7.26 6.20 11.38
N GLU A 181 6.54 5.53 10.49
CA GLU A 181 5.08 5.71 10.33
C GLU A 181 4.32 5.52 11.63
N ALA A 182 4.65 4.50 12.42
CA ALA A 182 4.03 4.29 13.72
C ALA A 182 4.31 5.46 14.69
N SER A 183 5.56 5.93 14.77
CA SER A 183 5.94 7.11 15.56
C SER A 183 5.22 8.38 15.09
N ALA A 184 5.06 8.57 13.77
CA ALA A 184 4.34 9.69 13.19
C ALA A 184 2.83 9.67 13.53
N LEU A 185 2.24 8.48 13.63
CA LEU A 185 0.83 8.29 13.98
C LEU A 185 0.58 8.25 15.50
N GLY A 186 1.59 8.47 16.35
CA GLY A 186 1.48 8.37 17.81
C GLY A 186 1.37 6.94 18.36
N ASN A 187 1.43 5.93 17.50
CA ASN A 187 1.29 4.51 17.84
C ASN A 187 2.65 3.80 18.08
N GLY A 188 3.76 4.51 17.84
CA GLY A 188 5.14 4.01 17.95
C GLY A 188 5.90 4.61 19.13
N ASP A 189 7.19 4.30 19.22
CA ASP A 189 8.07 4.91 20.21
C ASP A 189 8.41 6.37 19.84
N ASP A 190 8.84 7.15 20.82
CA ASP A 190 9.33 8.51 20.64
C ASP A 190 10.47 8.56 19.60
N ILE A 191 10.39 9.50 18.66
CA ILE A 191 11.41 9.72 17.64
C ILE A 191 12.79 10.04 18.25
N TYR A 192 12.83 10.57 19.47
CA TYR A 192 14.06 10.82 20.23
C TYR A 192 14.92 9.56 20.41
N PHE A 193 14.32 8.37 20.41
CA PHE A 193 15.04 7.09 20.45
C PHE A 193 16.10 6.98 19.34
N TYR A 194 15.76 7.39 18.11
CA TYR A 194 16.67 7.32 16.96
C TYR A 194 17.85 8.28 17.11
N GLN A 195 17.63 9.44 17.74
CA GLN A 195 18.71 10.37 18.07
C GLN A 195 19.67 9.75 19.10
N GLU A 196 19.15 9.24 20.22
CA GLU A 196 19.99 8.61 21.24
C GLU A 196 20.78 7.42 20.68
N LEU A 197 20.15 6.61 19.83
CA LEU A 197 20.76 5.46 19.19
C LEU A 197 21.92 5.88 18.29
N ALA A 198 21.72 6.86 17.41
CA ALA A 198 22.76 7.36 16.50
C ALA A 198 23.92 8.04 17.25
N GLU A 199 23.62 8.87 18.26
CA GLU A 199 24.66 9.53 19.07
C GLU A 199 25.47 8.55 19.90
N SER A 200 24.82 7.56 20.52
CA SER A 200 25.51 6.57 21.35
C SER A 200 26.43 5.69 20.51
N ALA A 201 25.99 5.26 19.33
CA ALA A 201 26.83 4.50 18.40
C ALA A 201 28.06 5.32 17.96
N ALA A 202 27.90 6.61 17.68
CA ALA A 202 29.02 7.49 17.28
C ALA A 202 30.02 7.77 18.42
N ARG A 203 29.59 7.72 19.69
CA ARG A 203 30.45 7.93 20.86
C ARG A 203 31.11 6.64 21.39
N THR A 204 30.68 5.48 20.92
CA THR A 204 31.19 4.18 21.38
C THR A 204 32.58 3.91 20.81
N ASN A 205 33.50 3.38 21.62
CA ASN A 205 34.85 3.03 21.18
C ASN A 205 34.86 1.78 20.29
N GLY A 206 34.05 0.77 20.63
CA GLY A 206 33.77 -0.38 19.78
C GLY A 206 33.05 -0.01 18.48
N LYS A 207 33.18 -0.88 17.47
CA LYS A 207 32.55 -0.66 16.16
C LYS A 207 31.06 -0.99 16.20
N VAL A 208 30.22 0.01 16.40
CA VAL A 208 28.75 -0.11 16.30
C VAL A 208 28.29 0.52 14.98
N ILE A 209 27.56 -0.23 14.16
CA ILE A 209 26.98 0.26 12.91
C ILE A 209 25.46 0.06 12.95
N ILE A 210 24.71 1.12 12.66
CA ILE A 210 23.26 1.10 12.54
C ILE A 210 22.91 1.30 11.07
N LEU A 211 22.13 0.39 10.51
CA LEU A 211 21.68 0.44 9.13
C LEU A 211 20.15 0.36 9.06
N GLY A 212 19.51 1.47 8.72
CA GLY A 212 18.09 1.52 8.40
C GLY A 212 17.83 1.30 6.91
N ILE A 213 16.85 0.49 6.56
CA ILE A 213 16.43 0.29 5.17
C ILE A 213 15.09 1.01 4.94
N LEU A 214 15.05 1.91 3.97
CA LEU A 214 13.91 2.78 3.69
C LEU A 214 13.49 2.75 2.22
N HIS A 215 12.20 3.00 1.96
CA HIS A 215 11.67 3.17 0.61
C HIS A 215 11.79 4.59 0.10
N GLN A 216 11.64 5.52 1.04
CA GLN A 216 11.64 6.95 0.86
C GLN A 216 12.58 7.57 1.88
N SER A 217 13.05 8.79 1.66
CA SER A 217 13.96 9.40 2.62
C SER A 217 13.27 9.58 3.97
N PHE A 218 14.04 9.57 5.05
CA PHE A 218 13.55 9.67 6.43
C PHE A 218 12.53 10.81 6.62
N GLY A 219 12.78 11.98 6.01
CA GLY A 219 11.90 13.14 6.09
C GLY A 219 10.58 13.04 5.31
N GLN A 220 10.45 12.13 4.33
CA GLN A 220 9.18 11.94 3.61
C GLN A 220 8.09 11.32 4.49
N TYR A 221 8.49 10.53 5.50
CA TYR A 221 7.57 9.99 6.50
C TYR A 221 7.01 11.09 7.43
N ALA A 222 7.69 12.23 7.56
CA ALA A 222 7.27 13.38 8.36
C ALA A 222 6.41 14.40 7.61
N VAL A 223 6.14 14.21 6.30
CA VAL A 223 5.43 15.21 5.48
C VAL A 223 3.99 15.47 5.98
N ARG A 224 3.41 14.48 6.67
CA ARG A 224 2.06 14.55 7.23
C ARG A 224 2.00 15.15 8.64
N LEU A 225 3.16 15.46 9.24
CA LEU A 225 3.28 16.01 10.59
C LEU A 225 3.27 17.54 10.59
N GLY A 226 2.94 18.14 11.73
CA GLY A 226 3.03 19.59 11.94
C GLY A 226 4.44 20.14 11.69
N LEU A 227 4.54 21.44 11.42
CA LEU A 227 5.82 22.10 11.05
C LEU A 227 6.90 21.89 12.12
N GLU A 228 6.59 22.04 13.40
CA GLU A 228 7.54 21.85 14.51
C GLU A 228 8.07 20.42 14.61
N THR A 229 7.17 19.42 14.60
CA THR A 229 7.54 18.00 14.61
C THR A 229 8.37 17.62 13.38
N ARG A 230 8.05 18.20 12.21
CA ARG A 230 8.81 17.97 10.99
C ARG A 230 10.24 18.53 11.08
N GLU A 231 10.44 19.67 11.73
CA GLU A 231 11.78 20.21 11.99
C GLU A 231 12.59 19.32 12.93
N GLU A 232 11.97 18.78 14.00
CA GLU A 232 12.62 17.81 14.88
C GLU A 232 13.06 16.56 14.13
N TRP A 233 12.18 16.00 13.29
CA TRP A 233 12.51 14.86 12.44
C TRP A 233 13.64 15.16 11.45
N THR A 234 13.67 16.37 10.90
CA THR A 234 14.75 16.79 9.99
C THR A 234 16.09 16.87 10.71
N LYS A 235 16.11 17.36 11.97
CA LYS A 235 17.32 17.36 12.82
C LYS A 235 17.81 15.93 13.09
N ILE A 236 16.91 15.00 13.37
CA ILE A 236 17.25 13.59 13.61
C ILE A 236 17.76 12.92 12.33
N GLN A 237 17.09 13.15 11.19
CA GLN A 237 17.54 12.66 9.89
C GLN A 237 18.98 13.07 9.59
N GLY A 238 19.38 14.30 9.93
CA GLY A 238 20.75 14.79 9.71
C GLY A 238 21.84 13.97 10.42
N ARG A 239 21.47 13.11 11.38
CA ARG A 239 22.39 12.20 12.09
C ARG A 239 22.57 10.86 11.40
N TYR A 240 21.71 10.54 10.43
CA TYR A 240 21.79 9.35 9.60
C TYR A 240 22.35 9.75 8.24
N ALA A 241 23.44 9.11 7.82
CA ALA A 241 23.96 9.28 6.48
C ALA A 241 23.08 8.53 5.48
N ASP A 242 22.33 9.27 4.67
CA ASP A 242 21.45 8.71 3.68
C ASP A 242 22.22 8.35 2.39
N ILE A 243 22.24 7.06 2.07
CA ILE A 243 22.90 6.52 0.88
C ILE A 243 21.82 5.96 -0.06
N PRO A 244 21.57 6.62 -1.21
CA PRO A 244 20.54 6.15 -2.13
C PRO A 244 20.98 4.84 -2.82
N LEU A 245 20.19 3.78 -2.67
CA LEU A 245 20.31 2.52 -3.41
C LEU A 245 19.27 2.49 -4.54
N VAL A 246 19.55 3.27 -5.58
CA VAL A 246 18.70 3.36 -6.78
C VAL A 246 19.48 2.84 -7.97
N ALA A 247 19.19 1.60 -8.36
CA ALA A 247 19.81 1.00 -9.54
C ALA A 247 19.57 1.85 -10.80
N GLY A 248 20.62 2.02 -11.60
CA GLY A 248 20.52 2.61 -12.93
C GLY A 248 19.59 1.79 -13.83
N SER A 249 18.99 2.41 -14.85
CA SER A 249 18.16 1.67 -15.82
C SER A 249 18.98 0.56 -16.49
N ASP A 250 20.25 0.81 -16.74
CA ASP A 250 21.18 -0.10 -17.40
C ASP A 250 21.48 -1.34 -16.54
N GLU A 251 21.62 -1.15 -15.22
CA GLU A 251 21.82 -2.25 -14.28
C GLU A 251 20.57 -3.14 -14.17
N VAL A 252 19.37 -2.55 -14.27
CA VAL A 252 18.12 -3.33 -14.29
C VAL A 252 18.11 -4.26 -15.50
N VAL A 253 18.54 -3.79 -16.67
CA VAL A 253 18.66 -4.63 -17.88
C VAL A 253 19.63 -5.78 -17.65
N GLU A 254 20.80 -5.54 -17.05
CA GLU A 254 21.74 -6.62 -16.74
C GLU A 254 21.15 -7.65 -15.77
N LEU A 255 20.43 -7.21 -14.74
CA LEU A 255 19.79 -8.09 -13.77
C LEU A 255 18.68 -8.93 -14.42
N ILE A 256 17.86 -8.34 -15.31
CA ILE A 256 16.87 -9.07 -16.10
C ILE A 256 17.56 -10.16 -16.94
N GLY A 257 18.61 -9.79 -17.67
CA GLY A 257 19.35 -10.72 -18.52
C GLY A 257 20.02 -11.88 -17.77
N LYS A 258 20.34 -11.71 -16.47
CA LYS A 258 20.82 -12.77 -15.58
C LYS A 258 19.69 -13.60 -14.98
N ALA A 259 18.49 -13.03 -14.81
CA ALA A 259 17.34 -13.71 -14.24
C ALA A 259 16.63 -14.65 -15.23
N LEU A 260 16.78 -14.40 -16.54
CA LEU A 260 16.19 -15.22 -17.60
C LEU A 260 17.15 -16.35 -18.01
N ASP A 261 16.78 -17.58 -17.67
CA ASP A 261 17.42 -18.80 -18.17
C ASP A 261 16.80 -19.17 -19.53
N VAL A 262 17.62 -19.06 -20.58
CA VAL A 262 17.19 -19.22 -21.97
C VAL A 262 17.99 -20.31 -22.65
N LYS A 263 17.31 -21.38 -23.10
CA LYS A 263 17.96 -22.49 -23.81
C LYS A 263 18.45 -22.11 -25.21
N LYS A 264 17.61 -21.38 -25.97
CA LYS A 264 17.89 -21.00 -27.36
C LYS A 264 17.35 -19.61 -27.65
N ARG A 265 18.23 -18.70 -28.07
CA ARG A 265 17.88 -17.35 -28.50
C ARG A 265 17.76 -17.25 -30.01
N PRO A 266 16.83 -16.44 -30.55
CA PRO A 266 16.78 -16.13 -31.98
C PRO A 266 18.05 -15.41 -32.48
N LYS A 267 18.39 -15.58 -33.76
CA LYS A 267 19.61 -14.98 -34.35
C LYS A 267 19.54 -13.46 -34.45
N TYR A 268 18.34 -12.91 -34.68
CA TYR A 268 18.13 -11.47 -34.89
C TYR A 268 18.21 -10.64 -33.61
N THR A 269 18.24 -11.29 -32.44
CA THR A 269 18.18 -10.62 -31.13
C THR A 269 19.30 -9.61 -30.92
N GLN A 270 20.53 -9.91 -31.35
CA GLN A 270 21.64 -8.95 -31.24
C GLN A 270 21.46 -7.73 -32.15
N LYS A 271 20.99 -7.94 -33.39
CA LYS A 271 20.81 -6.86 -34.37
C LYS A 271 19.74 -5.87 -33.91
N VAL A 272 18.61 -6.37 -33.39
CA VAL A 272 17.55 -5.51 -32.83
C VAL A 272 18.04 -4.78 -31.59
N ALA A 273 18.78 -5.46 -30.71
CA ALA A 273 19.36 -4.83 -29.52
C ALA A 273 20.34 -3.70 -29.86
N GLN A 274 21.11 -3.84 -30.94
CA GLN A 274 22.02 -2.80 -31.43
C GLN A 274 21.26 -1.54 -31.87
N VAL A 275 20.20 -1.67 -32.67
CA VAL A 275 19.36 -0.53 -33.10
C VAL A 275 18.82 0.24 -31.89
N VAL A 276 18.35 -0.47 -30.87
CA VAL A 276 17.79 0.13 -29.65
C VAL A 276 18.89 0.75 -28.78
N ALA A 277 20.06 0.11 -28.68
CA ALA A 277 21.19 0.66 -27.95
C ALA A 277 21.71 1.95 -28.58
N ASP A 278 21.86 1.99 -29.90
CA ASP A 278 22.32 3.18 -30.65
C ASP A 278 21.40 4.39 -30.38
N ALA A 279 20.08 4.19 -30.47
CA ALA A 279 19.11 5.24 -30.14
C ALA A 279 19.18 5.71 -28.67
N ILE A 280 19.54 4.83 -27.74
CA ILE A 280 19.73 5.18 -26.33
C ILE A 280 21.05 5.96 -26.16
N TYR A 281 22.14 5.56 -26.82
CA TYR A 281 23.44 6.23 -26.74
C TYR A 281 23.36 7.69 -27.17
N ASP A 282 22.59 7.99 -28.22
CA ASP A 282 22.40 9.37 -28.72
C ASP A 282 21.86 10.32 -27.64
N ARG A 283 21.02 9.80 -26.73
CA ARG A 283 20.48 10.58 -25.60
C ARG A 283 21.23 10.36 -24.28
N ARG A 284 21.97 9.26 -24.16
CA ARG A 284 22.66 8.81 -22.95
C ARG A 284 24.03 8.24 -23.27
N PRO A 285 25.02 9.11 -23.54
CA PRO A 285 26.37 8.67 -23.91
C PRO A 285 27.14 7.98 -22.76
N MET A 286 26.63 8.05 -21.52
CA MET A 286 27.24 7.43 -20.34
C MET A 286 26.93 5.94 -20.17
N VAL A 287 26.04 5.39 -21.01
CA VAL A 287 25.71 3.96 -21.00
C VAL A 287 26.95 3.14 -21.42
N GLY A 288 27.19 1.98 -20.80
CA GLY A 288 28.39 1.19 -21.07
C GLY A 288 28.41 0.58 -22.47
N LYS A 289 29.59 0.54 -23.13
CA LYS A 289 29.80 0.08 -24.54
C LYS A 289 29.23 -1.31 -24.91
N GLN A 290 28.82 -2.13 -23.94
CA GLN A 290 28.27 -3.48 -24.13
C GLN A 290 26.75 -3.56 -23.86
N TYR A 291 26.06 -2.42 -23.85
CA TYR A 291 24.65 -2.37 -23.50
C TYR A 291 23.74 -3.09 -24.50
N ASP A 292 24.11 -3.11 -25.78
CA ASP A 292 23.47 -3.92 -26.80
C ASP A 292 23.49 -5.42 -26.44
N TYR A 293 24.62 -5.91 -25.93
CA TYR A 293 24.74 -7.28 -25.46
C TYR A 293 23.92 -7.54 -24.19
N ALA A 294 23.84 -6.58 -23.26
CA ALA A 294 22.97 -6.69 -22.08
C ALA A 294 21.49 -6.77 -22.46
N LEU A 295 21.04 -5.92 -23.39
CA LEU A 295 19.68 -5.93 -23.94
C LEU A 295 19.37 -7.24 -24.66
N SER A 296 20.32 -7.78 -25.43
CA SER A 296 20.14 -9.06 -26.14
C SER A 296 19.99 -10.25 -25.19
N LYS A 297 20.51 -10.15 -23.96
CA LYS A 297 20.28 -11.17 -22.91
C LYS A 297 18.87 -11.17 -22.35
N CYS A 298 18.08 -10.11 -22.56
CA CYS A 298 16.75 -9.97 -21.98
C CYS A 298 15.63 -10.66 -22.78
N TRP A 299 15.93 -11.33 -23.90
CA TRP A 299 14.93 -12.11 -24.64
C TRP A 299 14.24 -13.13 -23.71
N PRO A 300 12.90 -13.26 -23.77
CA PRO A 300 11.97 -12.83 -24.82
C PRO A 300 11.37 -11.41 -24.66
N LEU A 301 11.86 -10.58 -23.74
CA LEU A 301 11.50 -9.16 -23.77
C LEU A 301 12.12 -8.49 -24.99
N HIS A 302 11.34 -7.68 -25.70
CA HIS A 302 11.90 -6.81 -26.72
C HIS A 302 12.90 -5.83 -26.07
N PRO A 303 14.05 -5.50 -26.71
CA PRO A 303 15.04 -4.57 -26.13
C PRO A 303 14.45 -3.24 -25.66
N VAL A 304 13.48 -2.70 -26.41
CA VAL A 304 12.69 -1.52 -26.00
C VAL A 304 12.00 -1.75 -24.66
N MET A 305 11.30 -2.88 -24.50
CA MET A 305 10.59 -3.18 -23.26
C MET A 305 11.56 -3.41 -22.10
N ALA A 306 12.67 -4.12 -22.33
CA ALA A 306 13.71 -4.34 -21.31
C ALA A 306 14.27 -3.03 -20.77
N ALA A 307 14.57 -2.06 -21.66
CA ALA A 307 15.05 -0.74 -21.27
C ALA A 307 14.01 0.11 -20.52
N LEU A 308 12.71 -0.07 -20.80
CA LEU A 308 11.62 0.66 -20.15
C LEU A 308 11.28 0.13 -18.75
N LEU A 309 11.51 -1.16 -18.47
CA LEU A 309 11.16 -1.77 -17.18
C LEU A 309 11.84 -1.10 -15.97
N GLY A 310 13.08 -0.61 -16.14
CA GLY A 310 13.79 0.12 -15.10
C GLY A 310 13.05 1.40 -14.69
N PRO A 311 12.82 2.36 -15.60
CA PRO A 311 12.03 3.57 -15.34
C PRO A 311 10.62 3.31 -14.83
N ILE A 312 9.93 2.30 -15.38
CA ILE A 312 8.57 1.94 -14.95
C ILE A 312 8.53 1.57 -13.46
N SER A 313 9.49 0.75 -13.00
CA SER A 313 9.55 0.33 -11.59
C SER A 313 9.74 1.47 -10.59
N LYS A 314 10.20 2.64 -11.06
CA LYS A 314 10.41 3.85 -10.24
C LYS A 314 9.16 4.70 -10.10
N ARG A 315 8.10 4.47 -10.88
CA ARG A 315 6.85 5.24 -10.81
C ARG A 315 6.03 4.89 -9.57
N GLN A 316 5.29 5.85 -9.04
CA GLN A 316 4.58 5.71 -7.76
C GLN A 316 3.58 4.53 -7.74
N PHE A 317 2.86 4.30 -8.83
CA PHE A 317 1.97 3.13 -8.97
C PHE A 317 2.72 1.80 -9.18
N GLY A 318 3.98 1.84 -9.66
CA GLY A 318 4.85 0.66 -9.78
C GLY A 318 5.59 0.33 -8.47
N GLN A 319 5.79 1.32 -7.60
CA GLN A 319 6.48 1.16 -6.31
C GLN A 319 5.64 0.37 -5.30
N ASN A 320 4.32 0.54 -5.31
CA ASN A 320 3.47 0.04 -4.23
C ASN A 320 3.17 -1.45 -4.32
N GLU A 321 3.30 -2.11 -5.48
CA GLU A 321 2.92 -3.53 -5.57
C GLU A 321 3.87 -4.46 -6.33
N ARG A 322 4.68 -4.05 -7.32
CA ARG A 322 5.62 -4.99 -7.98
C ARG A 322 6.87 -4.33 -8.52
N SER A 323 8.01 -4.72 -7.96
CA SER A 323 9.32 -4.52 -8.58
C SER A 323 9.35 -5.09 -10.01
N THR A 324 10.35 -4.73 -10.82
CA THR A 324 10.58 -5.34 -12.14
C THR A 324 10.50 -6.88 -12.10
N PHE A 325 11.04 -7.50 -11.06
CA PHE A 325 10.98 -8.95 -10.85
C PHE A 325 9.60 -9.46 -10.41
N GLY A 326 8.82 -8.63 -9.72
CA GLY A 326 7.41 -8.89 -9.44
C GLY A 326 6.58 -8.97 -10.73
N PHE A 327 6.80 -8.07 -11.70
CA PHE A 327 6.19 -8.18 -13.02
C PHE A 327 6.64 -9.45 -13.76
N LEU A 328 7.95 -9.72 -13.83
CA LEU A 328 8.47 -10.89 -14.51
C LEU A 328 7.91 -12.20 -13.92
N SER A 329 7.69 -12.24 -12.61
CA SER A 329 7.15 -13.41 -11.91
C SER A 329 5.62 -13.44 -11.83
N SER A 330 4.93 -12.38 -12.24
CA SER A 330 3.47 -12.28 -12.15
C SER A 330 2.79 -13.26 -13.10
N SER A 331 1.82 -14.01 -12.57
CA SER A 331 0.96 -14.94 -13.33
C SER A 331 -0.37 -14.30 -13.75
N GLU A 332 -0.52 -13.00 -13.56
CA GLU A 332 -1.72 -12.25 -13.94
C GLU A 332 -1.99 -12.24 -15.44
N PRO A 333 -3.24 -11.93 -15.86
CA PRO A 333 -3.57 -11.70 -17.26
C PRO A 333 -2.60 -10.74 -17.94
N PHE A 334 -2.11 -11.10 -19.12
CA PHE A 334 -1.12 -10.36 -19.93
C PHE A 334 0.26 -10.15 -19.26
N GLY A 335 0.48 -10.70 -18.06
CA GLY A 335 1.77 -10.71 -17.39
C GLY A 335 2.81 -11.54 -18.13
N PHE A 336 4.08 -11.40 -17.75
CA PHE A 336 5.18 -12.05 -18.47
C PHE A 336 5.10 -13.59 -18.40
N GLN A 337 4.83 -14.20 -17.24
CA GLN A 337 4.63 -15.65 -17.13
C GLN A 337 3.43 -16.14 -17.95
N ASN A 338 2.35 -15.37 -17.93
CA ASN A 338 1.15 -15.68 -18.70
C ASN A 338 1.49 -15.71 -20.20
N TYR A 339 2.22 -14.72 -20.70
CA TYR A 339 2.70 -14.68 -22.08
C TYR A 339 3.61 -15.87 -22.44
N LEU A 340 4.57 -16.25 -21.59
CA LEU A 340 5.43 -17.42 -21.83
C LEU A 340 4.63 -18.71 -21.97
N ASN A 341 3.53 -18.85 -21.23
CA ASN A 341 2.70 -20.05 -21.22
C ASN A 341 1.68 -20.11 -22.36
N LEU A 342 1.30 -18.97 -22.95
CA LEU A 342 0.31 -18.91 -24.03
C LEU A 342 0.93 -18.81 -25.43
N THR A 343 2.16 -18.32 -25.54
CA THR A 343 2.77 -18.00 -26.84
C THR A 343 3.70 -19.10 -27.34
N THR A 344 3.59 -19.44 -28.63
CA THR A 344 4.47 -20.40 -29.31
C THR A 344 5.84 -19.79 -29.58
N PHE A 345 6.89 -20.61 -29.51
CA PHE A 345 8.25 -20.21 -29.83
C PHE A 345 8.45 -20.07 -31.35
N GLU A 346 8.66 -18.84 -31.81
CA GLU A 346 9.03 -18.50 -33.18
C GLU A 346 10.19 -17.48 -33.19
N GLU A 347 10.87 -17.29 -34.33
CA GLU A 347 12.05 -16.40 -34.40
C GLU A 347 11.72 -14.92 -34.14
N ALA A 348 10.47 -14.52 -34.37
CA ALA A 348 9.99 -13.13 -34.24
C ALA A 348 9.07 -12.93 -33.03
N THR A 349 9.05 -13.86 -32.07
CA THR A 349 8.20 -13.74 -30.87
C THR A 349 8.90 -12.93 -29.78
N TRP A 350 8.27 -11.83 -29.38
CA TRP A 350 8.78 -10.92 -28.34
C TRP A 350 7.63 -10.41 -27.48
N TYR A 351 7.89 -10.23 -26.19
CA TYR A 351 7.03 -9.45 -25.33
C TYR A 351 7.27 -7.96 -25.60
N LEU A 352 6.29 -7.32 -26.24
CA LEU A 352 6.34 -5.94 -26.72
C LEU A 352 5.76 -4.95 -25.69
N PRO A 353 6.05 -3.64 -25.85
CA PRO A 353 5.35 -2.60 -25.10
C PRO A 353 3.82 -2.66 -25.24
N SER A 354 3.29 -3.12 -26.39
CA SER A 354 1.83 -3.31 -26.55
C SER A 354 1.26 -4.38 -25.60
N ASN A 355 1.97 -5.49 -25.39
CA ASN A 355 1.58 -6.50 -24.39
C ASN A 355 1.61 -5.93 -22.97
N TYR A 356 2.60 -5.06 -22.68
CA TYR A 356 2.69 -4.40 -21.38
C TYR A 356 1.55 -3.40 -21.16
N PHE A 357 1.11 -2.69 -22.19
CA PHE A 357 -0.07 -1.83 -22.12
C PHE A 357 -1.32 -2.60 -21.69
N ASP A 358 -1.55 -3.78 -22.27
CA ASP A 358 -2.68 -4.64 -21.89
C ASP A 358 -2.56 -5.15 -20.45
N TYR A 359 -1.34 -5.47 -20.00
CA TYR A 359 -1.08 -5.80 -18.59
C TYR A 359 -1.40 -4.63 -17.65
N LEU A 360 -0.97 -3.41 -17.96
CA LEU A 360 -1.28 -2.22 -17.16
C LEU A 360 -2.78 -1.94 -17.13
N ARG A 361 -3.46 -2.05 -18.28
CA ARG A 361 -4.91 -1.83 -18.38
C ARG A 361 -5.70 -2.85 -17.56
N ALA A 362 -5.36 -4.12 -17.66
CA ALA A 362 -6.10 -5.19 -16.97
C ALA A 362 -5.87 -5.21 -15.46
N ASN A 363 -4.65 -4.88 -15.00
CA ASN A 363 -4.26 -5.14 -13.59
C ASN A 363 -4.00 -3.87 -12.78
N LEU A 364 -3.64 -2.74 -13.42
CA LEU A 364 -3.14 -1.55 -12.72
C LEU A 364 -3.87 -0.24 -13.11
N GLU A 365 -4.89 -0.28 -13.97
CA GLU A 365 -5.56 0.92 -14.49
C GLU A 365 -6.06 1.86 -13.39
N GLN A 366 -6.76 1.34 -12.39
CA GLN A 366 -7.30 2.14 -11.29
C GLN A 366 -6.20 2.83 -10.47
N LEU A 367 -5.08 2.12 -10.23
CA LEU A 367 -3.93 2.66 -9.49
C LEU A 367 -3.21 3.73 -10.31
N ILE A 368 -3.09 3.55 -11.63
CA ILE A 368 -2.47 4.55 -12.51
C ILE A 368 -3.34 5.81 -12.59
N LEU A 369 -4.65 5.67 -12.75
CA LEU A 369 -5.60 6.78 -12.81
C LEU A 369 -5.63 7.62 -11.52
N ALA A 370 -5.38 6.99 -10.36
CA ALA A 370 -5.27 7.67 -9.07
C ALA A 370 -3.90 8.33 -8.82
N SER A 371 -2.93 8.14 -9.73
CA SER A 371 -1.57 8.68 -9.60
C SER A 371 -1.37 9.95 -10.43
N ASN A 372 -0.19 10.59 -10.29
CA ASN A 372 0.20 11.74 -11.12
C ASN A 372 0.28 11.43 -12.62
N ASP A 373 0.40 10.14 -13.00
CA ASP A 373 0.43 9.70 -14.38
C ASP A 373 -1.00 9.41 -14.94
N GLY A 374 -2.04 9.60 -14.12
CA GLY A 374 -3.42 9.25 -14.43
C GLY A 374 -3.96 9.96 -15.67
N HIS A 375 -3.71 11.26 -15.79
CA HIS A 375 -4.14 12.04 -16.96
C HIS A 375 -3.53 11.52 -18.27
N ARG A 376 -2.21 11.32 -18.29
CA ARG A 376 -1.48 10.81 -19.47
C ARG A 376 -1.91 9.39 -19.83
N TRP A 377 -2.18 8.55 -18.83
CA TRP A 377 -2.71 7.21 -19.03
C TRP A 377 -4.12 7.23 -19.62
N ALA A 378 -5.02 8.06 -19.07
CA ALA A 378 -6.39 8.18 -19.57
C ALA A 378 -6.42 8.66 -21.03
N GLN A 379 -5.55 9.62 -21.40
CA GLN A 379 -5.37 10.05 -22.80
C GLN A 379 -4.87 8.93 -23.70
N ALA A 380 -3.90 8.12 -23.22
CA ALA A 380 -3.40 6.98 -23.97
C ALA A 380 -4.49 5.92 -24.21
N VAL A 381 -5.31 5.60 -23.19
CA VAL A 381 -6.42 4.67 -23.33
C VAL A 381 -7.46 5.18 -24.33
N ASP A 382 -7.85 6.45 -24.26
CA ASP A 382 -8.77 7.06 -25.23
C ASP A 382 -8.19 7.01 -26.66
N ALA A 383 -6.91 7.30 -26.83
CA ALA A 383 -6.24 7.22 -28.13
C ALA A 383 -6.28 5.79 -28.71
N VAL A 384 -6.05 4.77 -27.88
CA VAL A 384 -6.18 3.36 -28.28
C VAL A 384 -7.63 3.04 -28.66
N GLU A 385 -8.62 3.43 -27.84
CA GLU A 385 -10.05 3.21 -28.11
C GLU A 385 -10.49 3.89 -29.43
N ARG A 386 -9.99 5.09 -29.73
CA ARG A 386 -10.24 5.79 -31.00
C ARG A 386 -9.60 5.08 -32.19
N ALA A 387 -8.42 4.48 -32.03
CA ALA A 387 -7.81 3.67 -33.09
C ALA A 387 -8.61 2.39 -33.34
N GLU A 388 -9.03 1.68 -32.28
CA GLU A 388 -9.88 0.48 -32.35
C GLU A 388 -11.22 0.78 -33.05
N ALA A 389 -11.82 1.96 -32.81
CA ALA A 389 -13.05 2.37 -33.48
C ALA A 389 -12.87 2.69 -34.98
N LYS A 390 -11.64 2.91 -35.45
CA LYS A 390 -11.33 3.28 -36.84
C LYS A 390 -10.75 2.13 -37.66
N SER A 391 -10.17 1.13 -37.02
CA SER A 391 -9.46 0.04 -37.69
C SER A 391 -9.45 -1.24 -36.83
N ASP A 392 -9.82 -2.36 -37.46
CA ASP A 392 -9.66 -3.70 -36.90
C ASP A 392 -8.25 -4.29 -37.12
N ASN A 393 -7.35 -3.54 -37.77
CA ASN A 393 -5.99 -4.02 -38.03
C ASN A 393 -5.14 -3.97 -36.76
N ILE A 394 -4.68 -5.16 -36.34
CA ILE A 394 -3.87 -5.39 -35.15
C ILE A 394 -2.61 -4.50 -35.15
N LEU A 395 -2.00 -4.23 -36.31
CA LEU A 395 -0.80 -3.40 -36.40
C LEU A 395 -1.07 -1.95 -35.95
N HIS A 396 -2.22 -1.36 -36.33
CA HIS A 396 -2.58 -0.01 -35.90
C HIS A 396 -2.73 0.05 -34.38
N ILE A 397 -3.41 -0.95 -33.80
CA ILE A 397 -3.67 -1.05 -32.35
C ILE A 397 -2.36 -1.27 -31.58
N ASP A 398 -1.51 -2.20 -32.02
CA ASP A 398 -0.22 -2.46 -31.38
C ASP A 398 0.72 -1.26 -31.47
N LEU A 399 0.72 -0.53 -32.58
CA LEU A 399 1.54 0.67 -32.74
C LEU A 399 1.13 1.77 -31.75
N ILE A 400 -0.17 2.08 -31.63
CA ILE A 400 -0.61 3.11 -30.66
C ILE A 400 -0.31 2.69 -29.22
N LYS A 401 -0.50 1.42 -28.85
CA LYS A 401 -0.13 0.91 -27.53
C LYS A 401 1.38 1.05 -27.28
N CYS A 402 2.21 0.75 -28.28
CA CYS A 402 3.67 0.94 -28.17
C CYS A 402 4.05 2.40 -28.00
N ILE A 403 3.45 3.31 -28.78
CA ILE A 403 3.67 4.76 -28.67
C ILE A 403 3.23 5.25 -27.29
N ALA A 404 2.09 4.82 -26.78
CA ALA A 404 1.58 5.19 -25.45
C ALA A 404 2.57 4.82 -24.33
N ILE A 405 3.08 3.59 -24.33
CA ILE A 405 4.04 3.13 -23.31
C ILE A 405 5.37 3.87 -23.44
N LEU A 406 5.89 4.05 -24.67
CA LEU A 406 7.11 4.82 -24.90
C LEU A 406 6.95 6.27 -24.45
N ASP A 407 5.83 6.92 -24.75
CA ASP A 407 5.60 8.30 -24.37
C ASP A 407 5.48 8.44 -22.85
N LEU A 408 4.75 7.54 -22.18
CA LEU A 408 4.56 7.55 -20.72
C LEU A 408 5.87 7.35 -19.94
N PHE A 409 6.77 6.49 -20.45
CA PHE A 409 7.99 6.07 -19.75
C PHE A 409 9.31 6.47 -20.45
N LYS A 410 9.28 7.49 -21.34
CA LYS A 410 10.49 8.06 -21.97
C LYS A 410 11.48 8.64 -20.98
N ASP A 411 10.97 9.25 -19.90
CA ASP A 411 11.80 9.86 -18.87
C ASP A 411 12.58 8.77 -18.14
N GLY A 412 13.91 8.85 -18.17
CA GLY A 412 14.71 7.84 -17.48
C GLY A 412 15.13 6.64 -18.34
N SER A 413 14.63 6.46 -19.57
CA SER A 413 15.01 5.35 -20.47
C SER A 413 16.00 5.76 -21.56
N GLY A 414 15.93 7.01 -22.03
CA GLY A 414 16.65 7.45 -23.24
C GLY A 414 15.94 7.04 -24.55
N LEU A 415 14.78 6.39 -24.45
CA LEU A 415 13.96 6.00 -25.59
C LEU A 415 12.83 7.00 -25.82
N THR A 416 12.49 7.19 -27.09
CA THR A 416 11.26 7.85 -27.52
C THR A 416 10.66 7.06 -28.68
N ALA A 417 9.42 7.35 -29.06
CA ALA A 417 8.77 6.69 -30.20
C ALA A 417 9.25 7.28 -31.54
N GLU A 418 10.55 7.20 -31.81
CA GLU A 418 11.13 7.46 -33.13
C GLU A 418 10.69 6.39 -34.12
N THR A 419 10.64 6.75 -35.41
CA THR A 419 10.27 5.80 -36.47
C THR A 419 11.23 4.60 -36.51
N SER A 420 12.53 4.79 -36.30
CA SER A 420 13.54 3.70 -36.22
C SER A 420 13.25 2.71 -35.09
N ILE A 421 12.85 3.21 -33.92
CA ILE A 421 12.47 2.38 -32.77
C ILE A 421 11.18 1.61 -33.08
N LEU A 422 10.18 2.27 -33.66
CA LEU A 422 8.90 1.62 -34.01
C LEU A 422 9.07 0.56 -35.11
N GLU A 423 9.95 0.80 -36.08
CA GLU A 423 10.35 -0.18 -37.11
C GLU A 423 11.03 -1.41 -36.49
N SER A 424 11.75 -1.25 -35.37
CA SER A 424 12.43 -2.37 -34.70
C SER A 424 11.49 -3.35 -33.98
N LEU A 425 10.28 -2.90 -33.59
CA LEU A 425 9.34 -3.67 -32.77
C LEU A 425 8.68 -4.83 -33.53
N PHE A 426 8.52 -4.72 -34.85
CA PHE A 426 7.71 -5.63 -35.66
C PHE A 426 8.55 -6.30 -36.77
N LEU A 427 9.37 -7.29 -36.40
CA LEU A 427 10.29 -7.99 -37.32
C LEU A 427 9.62 -8.61 -38.55
N ASN A 428 8.36 -9.05 -38.45
CA ASN A 428 7.62 -9.71 -39.53
C ASN A 428 6.83 -8.74 -40.41
N THR A 429 6.91 -7.44 -40.15
CA THR A 429 6.15 -6.41 -40.86
C THR A 429 7.08 -5.56 -41.72
N SER A 430 6.70 -5.28 -42.97
CA SER A 430 7.49 -4.39 -43.82
C SER A 430 7.49 -2.96 -43.29
N ILE A 431 8.62 -2.27 -43.48
CA ILE A 431 8.81 -0.88 -43.03
C ILE A 431 7.75 0.04 -43.67
N GLU A 432 7.40 -0.20 -44.93
CA GLU A 432 6.37 0.55 -45.65
C GLU A 432 5.00 0.43 -44.98
N ASN A 433 4.64 -0.77 -44.51
CA ASN A 433 3.37 -0.99 -43.82
C ASN A 433 3.33 -0.29 -42.46
N ILE A 434 4.44 -0.30 -41.72
CA ILE A 434 4.56 0.41 -40.43
C ILE A 434 4.40 1.91 -40.64
N ARG A 435 5.08 2.49 -41.65
CA ARG A 435 4.99 3.91 -41.99
C ARG A 435 3.57 4.30 -42.43
N SER A 436 2.94 3.49 -43.29
CA SER A 436 1.55 3.70 -43.69
C SER A 436 0.61 3.69 -42.47
N ALA A 437 0.80 2.76 -41.54
CA ALA A 437 -0.01 2.69 -40.33
C ALA A 437 0.18 3.92 -39.41
N LEU A 438 1.41 4.45 -39.30
CA LEU A 438 1.67 5.69 -38.57
C LEU A 438 1.00 6.91 -39.23
N GLU A 439 1.01 6.98 -40.56
CA GLU A 439 0.31 8.04 -41.29
C GLU A 439 -1.21 7.97 -41.06
N ASP A 440 -1.79 6.77 -41.07
CA ASP A 440 -3.22 6.58 -40.81
C ASP A 440 -3.59 7.00 -39.38
N LEU A 441 -2.83 6.55 -38.37
CA LEU A 441 -3.01 6.96 -36.97
C LEU A 441 -2.88 8.48 -36.79
N SER A 442 -1.96 9.11 -37.54
CA SER A 442 -1.82 10.57 -37.54
C SER A 442 -3.00 11.27 -38.18
N LYS A 443 -3.53 10.75 -39.31
CA LYS A 443 -4.74 11.28 -39.97
C LYS A 443 -5.97 11.19 -39.07
N TRP A 444 -6.09 10.12 -38.28
CA TRP A 444 -7.15 9.95 -37.29
C TRP A 444 -6.97 10.82 -36.03
N ARG A 445 -5.89 11.62 -35.97
CA ARG A 445 -5.52 12.46 -34.82
C ARG A 445 -5.39 11.64 -33.53
N VAL A 446 -4.93 10.40 -33.64
CA VAL A 446 -4.63 9.53 -32.49
C VAL A 446 -3.21 9.78 -32.00
N ILE A 447 -2.29 10.04 -32.93
CA ILE A 447 -0.89 10.39 -32.66
C ILE A 447 -0.50 11.69 -33.37
N ILE A 448 0.58 12.30 -32.90
CA ILE A 448 1.20 13.47 -33.52
C ILE A 448 2.73 13.31 -33.62
N PHE A 449 3.30 13.71 -34.75
CA PHE A 449 4.74 13.75 -34.93
C PHE A 449 5.31 15.08 -34.45
N LYS A 450 6.15 15.04 -33.40
CA LYS A 450 6.78 16.23 -32.81
C LYS A 450 8.13 16.49 -33.49
N LYS A 451 8.16 17.39 -34.49
CA LYS A 451 9.37 17.70 -35.30
C LYS A 451 10.62 18.06 -34.49
N HIS A 452 10.45 18.75 -33.36
CA HIS A 452 11.56 19.19 -32.51
C HIS A 452 12.22 18.05 -31.72
N THR A 453 11.49 16.96 -31.47
CA THR A 453 11.99 15.76 -30.78
C THR A 453 12.24 14.59 -31.74
N GLY A 454 11.74 14.67 -32.98
CA GLY A 454 11.86 13.60 -33.97
C GLY A 454 11.04 12.36 -33.65
N ALA A 455 10.03 12.47 -32.79
CA ALA A 455 9.30 11.34 -32.23
C ALA A 455 7.78 11.48 -32.33
N TRP A 456 7.10 10.34 -32.37
CA TRP A 456 5.65 10.24 -32.25
C TRP A 456 5.23 10.34 -30.78
N SER A 457 4.05 10.91 -30.54
CA SER A 457 3.47 11.10 -29.21
C SER A 457 1.96 10.92 -29.32
N VAL A 458 1.31 10.55 -28.21
CA VAL A 458 -0.15 10.46 -28.16
C VAL A 458 -0.73 11.87 -28.38
N PHE A 459 -1.80 11.98 -29.18
CA PHE A 459 -2.47 13.26 -29.38
C PHE A 459 -3.32 13.60 -28.15
N GLU A 460 -2.97 14.69 -27.47
CA GLU A 460 -3.67 15.22 -26.30
C GLU A 460 -5.02 15.82 -26.73
N GLY A 461 -6.12 15.20 -26.31
CA GLY A 461 -7.48 15.62 -26.66
C GLY A 461 -8.27 16.24 -25.49
N SER A 462 -7.66 16.35 -24.31
CA SER A 462 -8.29 16.81 -23.07
C SER A 462 -7.58 18.04 -22.54
N ASP A 463 -8.28 19.18 -22.47
CA ASP A 463 -7.76 20.45 -21.95
C ASP A 463 -8.11 20.66 -20.45
N PHE A 464 -8.82 19.72 -19.82
CA PHE A 464 -9.36 19.90 -18.47
C PHE A 464 -8.32 19.56 -17.38
N ASN A 465 -7.85 20.58 -16.65
CA ASN A 465 -6.93 20.42 -15.53
C ASN A 465 -7.68 20.12 -14.21
N ILE A 466 -7.74 18.84 -13.85
CA ILE A 466 -8.44 18.35 -12.64
C ILE A 466 -7.78 18.88 -11.37
N ASP A 467 -6.44 18.90 -11.29
CA ASP A 467 -5.73 19.33 -10.08
C ASP A 467 -6.02 20.79 -9.76
N GLN A 468 -6.03 21.64 -10.77
CA GLN A 468 -6.43 23.04 -10.64
C GLN A 468 -7.91 23.17 -10.24
N ALA A 469 -8.79 22.36 -10.83
CA ALA A 469 -10.22 22.37 -10.50
C ALA A 469 -10.48 21.93 -9.05
N VAL A 470 -9.78 20.89 -8.56
CA VAL A 470 -9.85 20.40 -7.18
C VAL A 470 -9.28 21.45 -6.22
N ALA A 471 -8.12 22.03 -6.52
CA ALA A 471 -7.53 23.08 -5.69
C ALA A 471 -8.45 24.32 -5.56
N GLN A 472 -9.06 24.76 -6.67
CA GLN A 472 -10.04 25.87 -6.66
C GLN A 472 -11.29 25.51 -5.86
N SER A 473 -11.78 24.28 -5.97
CA SER A 473 -12.93 23.80 -5.19
C SER A 473 -12.60 23.78 -3.68
N ARG A 474 -11.42 23.27 -3.31
CA ARG A 474 -10.96 23.28 -1.89
C ARG A 474 -10.81 24.70 -1.35
N ALA A 475 -10.31 25.64 -2.13
CA ALA A 475 -10.14 27.04 -1.71
C ALA A 475 -11.47 27.77 -1.50
N THR A 476 -12.55 27.33 -2.14
CA THR A 476 -13.90 27.93 -1.99
C THR A 476 -14.75 27.26 -0.90
N MET A 477 -14.26 26.16 -0.30
CA MET A 477 -14.94 25.47 0.79
C MET A 477 -14.63 26.15 2.13
N LEU A 478 -15.67 26.51 2.88
CA LEU A 478 -15.57 27.05 4.25
C LEU A 478 -15.40 25.93 5.30
N GLY A 479 -14.65 24.87 4.96
CA GLY A 479 -14.48 23.65 5.76
C GLY A 479 -15.23 22.43 5.22
N THR A 480 -15.04 21.29 5.88
CA THR A 480 -15.65 19.99 5.52
C THR A 480 -17.09 19.92 6.01
N ASP A 481 -18.06 19.77 5.10
CA ASP A 481 -19.46 19.52 5.45
C ASP A 481 -19.63 18.06 5.89
N PHE A 482 -19.54 17.82 7.20
CA PHE A 482 -19.70 16.49 7.78
C PHE A 482 -21.09 15.89 7.59
N SER A 483 -22.11 16.70 7.29
CA SER A 483 -23.44 16.16 6.98
C SER A 483 -23.44 15.43 5.63
N GLN A 484 -22.69 15.93 4.65
CA GLN A 484 -22.46 15.25 3.38
C GLN A 484 -21.51 14.07 3.56
N LEU A 485 -20.42 14.26 4.32
CA LEU A 485 -19.46 13.21 4.57
C LEU A 485 -20.08 12.00 5.29
N ASN A 486 -20.97 12.22 6.27
CA ASN A 486 -21.74 11.15 6.92
C ASN A 486 -22.59 10.32 5.94
N LYS A 487 -23.10 10.93 4.86
CA LYS A 487 -23.85 10.20 3.82
C LYS A 487 -22.95 9.39 2.90
N ILE A 488 -21.73 9.88 2.66
CA ILE A 488 -20.78 9.29 1.71
C ILE A 488 -19.94 8.19 2.37
N ALA A 489 -19.60 8.37 3.64
CA ALA A 489 -18.72 7.51 4.43
C ALA A 489 -19.30 6.13 4.80
N ASN A 490 -20.54 5.83 4.41
CA ASN A 490 -21.19 4.54 4.60
C ASN A 490 -21.06 3.97 6.03
N LEU A 491 -21.23 4.84 7.03
CA LEU A 491 -21.10 4.48 8.45
C LEU A 491 -22.26 3.59 8.90
N TYR A 492 -21.96 2.32 9.17
CA TYR A 492 -22.97 1.35 9.59
C TYR A 492 -23.32 1.50 11.08
N PRO A 493 -24.62 1.35 11.45
CA PRO A 493 -25.03 1.36 12.85
C PRO A 493 -24.39 0.23 13.68
N VAL A 494 -24.13 0.50 14.95
CA VAL A 494 -23.55 -0.46 15.90
C VAL A 494 -24.67 -1.22 16.61
N ILE A 495 -24.69 -2.54 16.43
CA ILE A 495 -25.67 -3.42 17.08
C ILE A 495 -25.18 -3.82 18.48
N ALA A 496 -26.08 -3.77 19.45
CA ALA A 496 -25.89 -4.30 20.80
C ALA A 496 -25.99 -5.85 20.81
N LYS A 497 -25.00 -6.52 20.22
CA LYS A 497 -25.05 -7.97 19.91
C LYS A 497 -25.30 -8.85 21.14
N ARG A 498 -24.62 -8.56 22.26
CA ARG A 498 -24.76 -9.33 23.50
C ARG A 498 -26.17 -9.14 24.10
N HIS A 499 -26.66 -7.91 24.13
CA HIS A 499 -28.01 -7.60 24.58
C HIS A 499 -29.04 -8.34 23.71
N TYR A 500 -28.93 -8.24 22.38
CA TYR A 500 -29.83 -8.92 21.45
C TYR A 500 -29.88 -10.43 21.67
N HIS A 501 -28.73 -11.08 21.85
CA HIS A 501 -28.68 -12.52 22.12
C HIS A 501 -29.36 -12.89 23.45
N GLN A 502 -29.19 -12.07 24.50
CA GLN A 502 -29.71 -12.33 25.85
C GLN A 502 -31.18 -11.97 26.05
N THR A 503 -31.70 -10.96 25.34
CA THR A 503 -33.07 -10.47 25.50
C THR A 503 -33.97 -10.80 24.32
N GLY A 504 -33.40 -11.09 23.15
CA GLY A 504 -34.11 -11.22 21.89
C GLY A 504 -34.54 -9.88 21.27
N THR A 505 -34.27 -8.74 21.92
CA THR A 505 -34.64 -7.41 21.41
C THR A 505 -33.51 -6.79 20.61
N PHE A 506 -33.79 -6.44 19.36
CA PHE A 506 -32.83 -5.78 18.49
C PHE A 506 -32.67 -4.31 18.88
N ARG A 507 -31.45 -3.92 19.27
CA ARG A 507 -31.10 -2.55 19.69
C ARG A 507 -29.81 -2.13 19.00
N TRP A 508 -29.80 -0.92 18.45
CA TRP A 508 -28.64 -0.36 17.77
C TRP A 508 -28.45 1.12 18.08
N MET A 509 -27.22 1.58 17.91
CA MET A 509 -26.82 2.98 18.00
C MET A 509 -26.26 3.42 16.65
N ASN A 510 -26.62 4.63 16.20
CA ASN A 510 -26.06 5.18 14.98
C ASN A 510 -24.66 5.73 15.22
N ILE A 511 -23.90 5.95 14.15
CA ILE A 511 -22.61 6.62 14.17
C ILE A 511 -22.75 7.93 13.42
N ALA A 512 -22.21 9.03 13.95
CA ALA A 512 -22.12 10.31 13.27
C ALA A 512 -20.75 10.94 13.46
N LEU A 513 -20.33 11.73 12.48
CA LEU A 513 -19.14 12.58 12.50
C LEU A 513 -19.55 14.05 12.69
N CYS A 514 -18.80 14.80 13.48
CA CYS A 514 -18.92 16.26 13.57
C CYS A 514 -17.58 16.92 13.94
N HIS A 515 -17.51 18.24 13.75
CA HIS A 515 -16.43 19.04 14.32
C HIS A 515 -16.54 19.09 15.84
N LEU A 516 -15.40 19.18 16.53
CA LEU A 516 -15.36 19.25 18.00
C LEU A 516 -16.21 20.41 18.56
N ASN A 517 -16.27 21.55 17.86
CA ASN A 517 -17.07 22.71 18.25
C ASN A 517 -18.60 22.48 18.14
N GLU A 518 -19.04 21.49 17.36
CA GLU A 518 -20.45 21.15 17.14
C GLU A 518 -20.94 20.00 18.03
N VAL A 519 -20.05 19.31 18.74
CA VAL A 519 -20.38 18.12 19.55
C VAL A 519 -21.49 18.41 20.57
N LYS A 520 -21.40 19.56 21.27
CA LYS A 520 -22.42 19.97 22.25
C LYS A 520 -23.79 20.18 21.60
N LYS A 521 -23.82 20.91 20.48
CA LYS A 521 -25.04 21.13 19.70
C LYS A 521 -25.65 19.80 19.22
N TYR A 522 -24.83 18.91 18.67
CA TYR A 522 -25.28 17.60 18.19
C TYR A 522 -25.87 16.76 19.32
N SER A 523 -25.25 16.82 20.50
CA SER A 523 -25.73 16.12 21.70
C SER A 523 -27.06 16.65 22.21
N GLU A 524 -27.23 17.98 22.26
CA GLU A 524 -28.46 18.62 22.70
C GLU A 524 -29.63 18.33 21.75
N GLU A 525 -29.38 18.31 20.44
CA GLU A 525 -30.40 18.07 19.41
C GLU A 525 -30.75 16.57 19.23
N PHE A 526 -29.90 15.65 19.71
CA PHE A 526 -30.08 14.22 19.45
C PHE A 526 -31.27 13.61 20.20
N GLN A 527 -32.18 13.04 19.42
CA GLN A 527 -33.26 12.16 19.89
C GLN A 527 -33.44 11.01 18.89
N PRO A 528 -33.69 9.78 19.36
CA PRO A 528 -34.12 8.66 18.52
C PRO A 528 -35.24 9.02 17.55
N ARG A 529 -35.04 8.78 16.26
CA ARG A 529 -36.07 8.98 15.23
C ARG A 529 -36.44 7.70 14.49
N ASN A 530 -35.47 6.83 14.22
CA ASN A 530 -35.66 5.68 13.33
C ASN A 530 -35.56 4.32 14.05
N GLY A 531 -35.62 4.30 15.40
CA GLY A 531 -35.55 3.10 16.23
C GLY A 531 -34.20 2.88 16.93
N GLU A 532 -33.18 3.67 16.59
CA GLU A 532 -31.93 3.71 17.35
C GLU A 532 -32.19 4.12 18.81
N PHE A 533 -31.47 3.55 19.77
CA PHE A 533 -31.64 3.95 21.18
C PHE A 533 -30.57 4.94 21.66
N GLY A 534 -29.53 5.17 20.86
CA GLY A 534 -28.40 6.07 21.18
C GLY A 534 -27.50 6.38 19.98
N LEU A 535 -26.44 7.14 20.23
CA LEU A 535 -25.51 7.65 19.23
C LEU A 535 -24.04 7.45 19.66
N PHE A 536 -23.19 7.02 18.72
CA PHE A 536 -21.75 7.22 18.76
C PHE A 536 -21.39 8.44 17.95
N LEU A 537 -20.75 9.42 18.58
CA LEU A 537 -20.37 10.68 17.95
C LEU A 537 -18.85 10.76 17.88
N LEU A 538 -18.30 10.74 16.68
CA LEU A 538 -16.87 10.92 16.46
C LEU A 538 -16.59 12.40 16.25
N ALA A 539 -15.92 13.01 17.22
CA ALA A 539 -15.58 14.41 17.25
C ALA A 539 -14.19 14.62 16.63
N LEU A 540 -14.11 15.42 15.58
CA LEU A 540 -12.86 15.74 14.89
C LEU A 540 -12.34 17.10 15.39
N PRO A 541 -11.23 17.16 16.13
CA PRO A 541 -10.62 18.40 16.59
C PRO A 541 -9.96 19.18 15.44
N GLU A 542 -9.83 20.49 15.62
CA GLU A 542 -8.99 21.31 14.74
C GLU A 542 -7.50 21.13 15.09
N ARG A 543 -6.60 21.49 14.16
CA ARG A 543 -5.14 21.31 14.27
C ARG A 543 -4.50 21.85 15.56
N ASN A 544 -5.12 22.82 16.23
CA ASN A 544 -4.54 23.53 17.37
C ASN A 544 -5.18 23.18 18.73
N VAL A 545 -6.08 22.19 18.78
CA VAL A 545 -6.76 21.83 20.03
C VAL A 545 -5.95 20.79 20.79
N ASN A 546 -5.72 21.03 22.08
CA ASN A 546 -5.09 20.05 22.97
C ASN A 546 -6.02 18.83 23.17
N GLU A 547 -5.49 17.62 23.05
CA GLU A 547 -6.23 16.36 23.23
C GLU A 547 -6.96 16.30 24.58
N GLU A 548 -6.36 16.77 25.67
CA GLU A 548 -7.02 16.79 26.99
C GLU A 548 -8.26 17.70 26.99
N GLN A 549 -8.16 18.86 26.34
CA GLN A 549 -9.29 19.78 26.23
C GLN A 549 -10.40 19.20 25.36
N ALA A 550 -10.03 18.53 24.26
CA ALA A 550 -10.98 17.85 23.40
C ALA A 550 -11.71 16.73 24.16
N LYS A 551 -11.01 15.93 24.98
CA LYS A 551 -11.62 14.90 25.83
C LYS A 551 -12.64 15.48 26.80
N ILE A 552 -12.31 16.61 27.44
CA ILE A 552 -13.24 17.29 28.36
C ILE A 552 -14.50 17.72 27.60
N ILE A 553 -14.37 18.30 26.41
CA ILE A 553 -15.51 18.71 25.57
C ILE A 553 -16.38 17.50 25.17
N CYS A 554 -15.76 16.38 24.80
CA CYS A 554 -16.47 15.16 24.46
C CYS A 554 -17.19 14.55 25.67
N ALA A 555 -16.54 14.54 26.83
CA ALA A 555 -17.13 14.07 28.07
C ALA A 555 -18.36 14.90 28.47
N ASP A 556 -18.24 16.24 28.43
CA ASP A 556 -19.34 17.18 28.70
C ASP A 556 -20.55 16.93 27.80
N ALA A 557 -20.32 16.57 26.54
CA ALA A 557 -21.37 16.32 25.56
C ALA A 557 -21.90 14.88 25.60
N SER A 558 -21.19 13.96 26.25
CA SER A 558 -21.61 12.56 26.39
C SER A 558 -22.63 12.41 27.53
N ARG A 559 -23.52 11.43 27.41
CA ARG A 559 -24.50 11.11 28.47
C ARG A 559 -24.99 9.68 28.34
N SER A 560 -25.34 9.04 29.45
CA SER A 560 -25.97 7.71 29.46
C SER A 560 -27.50 7.75 29.43
N LYS A 561 -28.13 8.88 29.81
CA LYS A 561 -29.59 9.05 29.87
C LYS A 561 -30.00 10.45 29.40
N PRO A 562 -31.25 10.64 28.90
CA PRO A 562 -32.27 9.62 28.63
C PRO A 562 -31.93 8.72 27.42
N TRP A 563 -31.12 9.23 26.48
CA TRP A 563 -30.62 8.51 25.31
C TRP A 563 -29.09 8.54 25.34
N PRO A 564 -28.39 7.40 25.23
CA PRO A 564 -26.94 7.38 25.29
C PRO A 564 -26.32 8.12 24.13
N ILE A 565 -25.34 8.95 24.45
CA ILE A 565 -24.44 9.59 23.51
C ILE A 565 -23.04 9.31 24.00
N VAL A 566 -22.28 8.58 23.21
CA VAL A 566 -20.87 8.27 23.47
C VAL A 566 -20.07 9.10 22.48
N ALA A 567 -19.28 10.04 22.99
CA ALA A 567 -18.45 10.91 22.16
C ALA A 567 -17.01 10.38 22.18
N GLY A 568 -16.33 10.34 21.05
CA GLY A 568 -14.95 9.86 20.96
C GLY A 568 -14.11 10.68 20.01
N ILE A 569 -12.80 10.71 20.28
CA ILE A 569 -11.83 11.42 19.45
C ILE A 569 -10.90 10.40 18.82
N PRO A 570 -10.77 10.38 17.49
CA PRO A 570 -9.83 9.50 16.82
C PRO A 570 -8.46 10.16 16.69
N HIS A 571 -7.38 9.39 16.84
CA HIS A 571 -6.02 9.90 16.65
C HIS A 571 -5.72 10.32 15.20
N ASN A 572 -6.40 9.73 14.21
CA ASN A 572 -6.23 10.02 12.79
C ASN A 572 -7.19 11.10 12.25
N TYR A 573 -7.71 11.99 13.10
CA TYR A 573 -8.70 13.01 12.75
C TYR A 573 -8.28 13.91 11.56
N LEU A 574 -7.01 14.35 11.52
CA LEU A 574 -6.49 15.19 10.43
C LEU A 574 -6.56 14.48 9.08
N ARG A 575 -6.32 13.17 9.05
CA ARG A 575 -6.33 12.38 7.82
C ARG A 575 -7.75 12.22 7.29
N ILE A 576 -8.71 12.01 8.17
CA ILE A 576 -10.14 11.93 7.85
C ILE A 576 -10.62 13.27 7.30
N GLU A 577 -10.20 14.38 7.91
CA GLU A 577 -10.55 15.72 7.46
C GLU A 577 -9.99 16.02 6.07
N ASP A 578 -8.70 15.76 5.83
CA ASP A 578 -8.07 15.99 4.52
C ASP A 578 -8.71 15.14 3.41
N LEU A 579 -8.90 13.83 3.65
CA LEU A 579 -9.54 12.93 2.70
C LEU A 579 -11.00 13.31 2.45
N GLY A 580 -11.70 13.75 3.49
CA GLY A 580 -13.06 14.26 3.42
C GLY A 580 -13.18 15.49 2.53
N ALA A 581 -12.30 16.48 2.76
CA ALA A 581 -12.23 17.69 1.96
C ALA A 581 -11.91 17.39 0.49
N GLU A 582 -10.97 16.48 0.24
CA GLU A 582 -10.61 16.04 -1.12
C GLU A 582 -11.79 15.35 -1.82
N LEU A 583 -12.46 14.42 -1.14
CA LEU A 583 -13.61 13.70 -1.69
C LEU A 583 -14.76 14.64 -2.05
N LEU A 584 -15.10 15.57 -1.14
CA LEU A 584 -16.12 16.57 -1.40
C LEU A 584 -15.72 17.50 -2.55
N ALA A 585 -14.44 17.91 -2.64
CA ALA A 585 -13.96 18.73 -3.74
C ALA A 585 -14.08 18.00 -5.09
N LEU A 586 -13.72 16.71 -5.14
CA LEU A 586 -13.87 15.88 -6.34
C LEU A 586 -15.34 15.72 -6.75
N GLN A 587 -16.27 15.53 -5.79
CA GLN A 587 -17.71 15.47 -6.07
C GLN A 587 -18.25 16.82 -6.56
N ILE A 588 -17.76 17.94 -6.02
CA ILE A 588 -18.09 19.28 -6.53
C ILE A 588 -17.60 19.46 -7.96
N VAL A 589 -16.37 19.04 -8.27
CA VAL A 589 -15.84 19.07 -9.64
C VAL A 589 -16.73 18.24 -10.57
N GLN A 590 -17.09 17.02 -10.16
CA GLN A 590 -17.98 16.14 -10.93
C GLN A 590 -19.36 16.75 -11.19
N THR A 591 -19.95 17.43 -10.20
CA THR A 591 -21.33 17.95 -10.27
C THR A 591 -21.40 19.37 -10.85
N LYS A 592 -20.61 20.31 -10.33
CA LYS A 592 -20.63 21.73 -10.73
C LYS A 592 -19.90 22.00 -12.05
N ARG A 593 -18.87 21.23 -12.38
CA ARG A 593 -18.19 21.30 -13.70
C ARG A 593 -18.62 20.18 -14.64
N GLY A 594 -19.78 19.58 -14.38
CA GLY A 594 -20.34 18.50 -15.18
C GLY A 594 -20.45 18.83 -16.67
N HIS A 595 -20.68 20.10 -17.05
CA HIS A 595 -20.72 20.51 -18.46
C HIS A 595 -19.34 20.44 -19.15
N GLU A 596 -18.26 20.81 -18.47
CA GLU A 596 -16.88 20.69 -18.97
C GLU A 596 -16.47 19.20 -19.04
N LEU A 597 -16.94 18.38 -18.09
CA LEU A 597 -16.69 16.93 -18.05
C LEU A 597 -17.60 16.11 -18.99
N GLN A 598 -18.70 16.67 -19.48
CA GLN A 598 -19.63 15.98 -20.39
C GLN A 598 -19.03 15.81 -21.80
N GLY A 599 -18.21 16.76 -22.23
CA GLY A 599 -17.48 16.69 -23.50
C GLY A 599 -16.18 15.89 -23.44
N ASP A 600 -15.66 15.62 -22.23
CA ASP A 600 -14.34 15.05 -22.02
C ASP A 600 -14.41 13.70 -21.27
N ALA A 601 -14.37 12.61 -22.03
CA ALA A 601 -14.43 11.26 -21.47
C ALA A 601 -13.18 10.91 -20.63
N VAL A 602 -12.02 11.47 -20.98
CA VAL A 602 -10.74 11.26 -20.31
C VAL A 602 -10.82 11.86 -18.90
N ALA A 603 -11.19 13.14 -18.80
CA ALA A 603 -11.32 13.84 -17.54
C ALA A 603 -12.38 13.19 -16.63
N ARG A 604 -13.50 12.73 -17.20
CA ARG A 604 -14.56 12.05 -16.44
C ARG A 604 -14.08 10.74 -15.81
N ARG A 605 -13.35 9.91 -16.57
CA ARG A 605 -12.83 8.62 -16.10
C ARG A 605 -11.82 8.84 -14.97
N GLU A 606 -10.95 9.83 -15.11
CA GLU A 606 -9.95 10.20 -14.09
C GLU A 606 -10.61 10.70 -12.80
N VAL A 607 -11.58 11.63 -12.88
CA VAL A 607 -12.32 12.12 -11.70
C VAL A 607 -13.03 10.97 -10.97
N GLN A 608 -13.67 10.05 -11.70
CA GLN A 608 -14.38 8.92 -11.09
C GLN A 608 -13.43 7.94 -10.39
N ALA A 609 -12.25 7.68 -10.98
CA ALA A 609 -11.23 6.82 -10.37
C ALA A 609 -10.68 7.44 -9.07
N ARG A 610 -10.38 8.75 -9.09
CA ARG A 610 -9.94 9.49 -7.88
C ARG A 610 -11.00 9.48 -6.78
N ILE A 611 -12.28 9.72 -7.12
CA ILE A 611 -13.39 9.63 -6.14
C ILE A 611 -13.41 8.24 -5.48
N SER A 612 -13.35 7.18 -6.27
CA SER A 612 -13.41 5.81 -5.78
C SER A 612 -12.22 5.46 -4.86
N ALA A 613 -11.01 5.87 -5.24
CA ALA A 613 -9.80 5.65 -4.45
C ALA A 613 -9.82 6.44 -3.12
N THR A 614 -10.18 7.72 -3.16
CA THR A 614 -10.27 8.58 -1.97
C THR A 614 -11.36 8.10 -1.03
N GLN A 615 -12.52 7.68 -1.54
CA GLN A 615 -13.60 7.10 -0.75
C GLN A 615 -13.16 5.82 -0.04
N SER A 616 -12.53 4.87 -0.76
CA SER A 616 -12.05 3.62 -0.14
C SER A 616 -11.01 3.89 0.96
N THR A 617 -10.10 4.84 0.74
CA THR A 617 -9.11 5.25 1.75
C THR A 617 -9.79 5.90 2.96
N LEU A 618 -10.81 6.73 2.75
CA LEU A 618 -11.57 7.37 3.83
C LEU A 618 -12.34 6.34 4.66
N GLU A 619 -12.95 5.33 4.02
CA GLU A 619 -13.65 4.24 4.71
C GLU A 619 -12.69 3.43 5.60
N GLU A 620 -11.48 3.12 5.11
CA GLU A 620 -10.44 2.46 5.91
C GLU A 620 -10.03 3.30 7.13
N GLN A 621 -9.80 4.60 6.93
CA GLN A 621 -9.42 5.50 8.00
C GLN A 621 -10.54 5.71 9.04
N LEU A 622 -11.80 5.73 8.61
CA LEU A 622 -12.94 5.78 9.52
C LEU A 622 -13.11 4.47 10.31
N ALA A 623 -12.86 3.32 9.71
CA ALA A 623 -12.86 2.04 10.41
C ALA A 623 -11.76 1.98 11.49
N GLU A 624 -10.55 2.45 11.17
CA GLU A 624 -9.45 2.59 12.13
C GLU A 624 -9.81 3.56 13.26
N ALA A 625 -10.41 4.70 12.91
CA ALA A 625 -10.87 5.71 13.85
C ALA A 625 -11.87 5.15 14.87
N LEU A 626 -12.88 4.41 14.40
CA LEU A 626 -13.87 3.78 15.27
C LEU A 626 -13.27 2.72 16.22
N ALA A 627 -12.21 2.04 15.78
CA ALA A 627 -11.53 1.02 16.57
C ALA A 627 -10.57 1.59 17.63
N THR A 628 -9.95 2.73 17.34
CA THR A 628 -8.86 3.33 18.14
C THR A 628 -9.27 4.58 18.90
N ALA A 629 -10.43 5.16 18.60
CA ALA A 629 -10.88 6.38 19.25
C ALA A 629 -11.01 6.22 20.78
N GLU A 630 -10.69 7.32 21.46
CA GLU A 630 -10.83 7.44 22.90
C GLU A 630 -12.27 7.85 23.22
N TRP A 631 -13.10 6.85 23.49
CA TRP A 631 -14.52 7.03 23.77
C TRP A 631 -14.75 7.52 25.21
N CYS A 632 -15.67 8.46 25.38
CA CYS A 632 -16.07 9.04 26.66
C CYS A 632 -17.58 8.86 26.88
N ILE A 633 -17.96 8.57 28.13
CA ILE A 633 -19.36 8.58 28.55
C ILE A 633 -19.52 9.08 30.00
N ASP A 634 -20.42 10.04 30.21
CA ASP A 634 -20.76 10.69 31.49
C ASP A 634 -19.61 11.47 32.17
N SER A 635 -18.34 11.08 31.99
CA SER A 635 -17.17 11.79 32.50
C SER A 635 -15.91 11.47 31.68
N ALA A 636 -14.92 12.36 31.73
CA ALA A 636 -13.64 12.21 31.03
C ALA A 636 -12.77 11.07 31.59
N GLN A 637 -13.05 10.58 32.79
CA GLN A 637 -12.33 9.46 33.41
C GLN A 637 -13.00 8.10 33.15
N ALA A 638 -14.24 8.11 32.65
CA ALA A 638 -15.02 6.92 32.37
C ALA A 638 -14.83 6.49 30.90
N GLU A 639 -13.73 5.80 30.63
CA GLU A 639 -13.52 5.16 29.34
C GLU A 639 -14.29 3.82 29.29
N PRO A 640 -15.28 3.68 28.38
CA PRO A 640 -16.02 2.45 28.24
C PRO A 640 -15.10 1.38 27.60
N LYS A 641 -14.84 0.30 28.34
CA LYS A 641 -13.95 -0.78 27.91
C LYS A 641 -14.61 -1.74 26.92
N GLY A 642 -13.87 -2.09 25.88
CA GLY A 642 -14.23 -3.13 24.90
C GLY A 642 -14.63 -2.56 23.54
N THR A 643 -15.17 -3.41 22.67
CA THR A 643 -15.61 -2.99 21.33
C THR A 643 -16.87 -2.13 21.39
N LEU A 644 -17.13 -1.32 20.36
CA LEU A 644 -18.37 -0.51 20.25
C LEU A 644 -19.65 -1.32 20.51
N SER A 645 -19.69 -2.57 20.03
CA SER A 645 -20.83 -3.47 20.25
C SER A 645 -20.98 -3.89 21.73
N SER A 646 -19.87 -4.05 22.45
CA SER A 646 -19.87 -4.29 23.89
C SER A 646 -20.40 -3.08 24.64
N ILE A 647 -19.92 -1.88 24.29
CA ILE A 647 -20.36 -0.61 24.86
C ILE A 647 -21.88 -0.43 24.66
N ALA A 648 -22.34 -0.57 23.42
CA ALA A 648 -23.77 -0.51 23.09
C ALA A 648 -24.60 -1.54 23.88
N SER A 649 -24.08 -2.75 24.07
CA SER A 649 -24.78 -3.78 24.86
C SER A 649 -24.90 -3.41 26.33
N SER A 650 -23.84 -2.89 26.94
CA SER A 650 -23.86 -2.45 28.35
C SER A 650 -24.82 -1.27 28.55
N LEU A 651 -24.88 -0.34 27.59
CA LEU A 651 -25.82 0.78 27.63
C LEU A 651 -27.27 0.32 27.45
N ALA A 652 -27.52 -0.61 26.52
CA ALA A 652 -28.82 -1.21 26.33
C ALA A 652 -29.30 -1.94 27.60
N ASP A 653 -28.42 -2.70 28.27
CA ASP A 653 -28.76 -3.37 29.53
C ASP A 653 -29.12 -2.37 30.64
N ASN A 654 -28.37 -1.28 30.75
CA ASN A 654 -28.59 -0.26 31.79
C ASN A 654 -29.90 0.51 31.57
N ILE A 655 -30.25 0.81 30.32
CA ILE A 655 -31.50 1.53 29.99
C ILE A 655 -32.69 0.60 30.07
N TYR A 656 -32.57 -0.59 29.47
CA TYR A 656 -33.65 -1.55 29.30
C TYR A 656 -33.56 -2.71 30.30
N TYR A 657 -33.09 -2.44 31.53
CA TYR A 657 -32.92 -3.46 32.58
C TYR A 657 -34.22 -4.18 32.98
N LYS A 658 -35.38 -3.55 32.72
CA LYS A 658 -36.72 -4.13 32.94
C LYS A 658 -37.35 -4.74 31.69
N ALA A 659 -36.65 -4.76 30.55
CA ALA A 659 -37.22 -5.30 29.33
C ALA A 659 -37.45 -6.82 29.45
N PRO A 660 -38.60 -7.32 28.99
CA PRO A 660 -38.85 -8.77 28.98
C PRO A 660 -37.92 -9.46 27.98
N ARG A 661 -37.55 -10.70 28.30
CA ARG A 661 -36.72 -11.52 27.40
C ARG A 661 -37.63 -12.32 26.45
N LEU A 662 -37.67 -11.90 25.18
CA LEU A 662 -38.58 -12.42 24.18
C LEU A 662 -37.84 -12.71 22.86
N TRP A 663 -37.57 -13.99 22.59
CA TRP A 663 -36.93 -14.44 21.35
C TRP A 663 -37.95 -14.67 20.24
N SER A 664 -38.66 -13.62 19.85
CA SER A 664 -39.64 -13.69 18.76
C SER A 664 -39.65 -12.42 17.93
N GLU A 665 -39.09 -12.49 16.73
CA GLU A 665 -39.13 -11.38 15.77
C GLU A 665 -40.55 -11.05 15.29
N LEU A 666 -41.51 -11.95 15.52
CA LEU A 666 -42.92 -11.74 15.19
C LEU A 666 -43.61 -10.73 16.11
N VAL A 667 -43.01 -10.38 17.25
CA VAL A 667 -43.55 -9.40 18.21
C VAL A 667 -42.50 -8.40 18.68
N ASN A 668 -41.23 -8.80 18.73
CA ASN A 668 -40.13 -7.99 19.26
C ASN A 668 -39.40 -7.21 18.15
N ARG A 669 -40.17 -6.40 17.40
CA ARG A 669 -39.68 -5.47 16.36
C ARG A 669 -40.53 -4.19 16.39
N ASP A 670 -39.94 -3.06 15.99
CA ASP A 670 -40.64 -1.77 15.94
C ASP A 670 -41.81 -1.79 14.94
N ASN A 671 -41.61 -2.45 13.80
CA ASN A 671 -42.63 -2.64 12.77
C ASN A 671 -42.87 -4.14 12.52
N LEU A 672 -44.09 -4.60 12.72
CA LEU A 672 -44.49 -5.99 12.52
C LEU A 672 -44.98 -6.23 11.09
N SER A 673 -44.71 -7.43 10.56
CA SER A 673 -45.27 -7.85 9.28
C SER A 673 -46.80 -8.00 9.36
N SER A 674 -47.50 -7.86 8.23
CA SER A 674 -48.96 -8.08 8.18
C SER A 674 -49.37 -9.46 8.69
N ASN A 675 -48.58 -10.49 8.40
CA ASN A 675 -48.76 -11.85 8.89
C ASN A 675 -48.59 -11.93 10.42
N SER A 676 -47.58 -11.27 10.98
CA SER A 676 -47.35 -11.19 12.43
C SER A 676 -48.50 -10.49 13.15
N VAL A 677 -49.02 -9.40 12.58
CA VAL A 677 -50.17 -8.67 13.14
C VAL A 677 -51.43 -9.55 13.15
N LYS A 678 -51.70 -10.25 12.04
CA LYS A 678 -52.83 -11.19 11.94
C LYS A 678 -52.70 -12.33 12.95
N ALA A 679 -51.53 -12.96 13.02
CA ALA A 679 -51.24 -14.04 13.96
C ALA A 679 -51.38 -13.62 15.43
N ARG A 680 -50.92 -12.41 15.77
CA ARG A 680 -51.11 -11.84 17.11
C ARG A 680 -52.59 -11.64 17.43
N LYS A 681 -53.37 -11.10 16.49
CA LYS A 681 -54.81 -10.89 16.66
C LYS A 681 -55.55 -12.21 16.85
N GLU A 682 -55.22 -13.21 16.03
CA GLU A 682 -55.79 -14.55 16.13
C GLU A 682 -55.46 -15.21 17.48
N LEU A 683 -54.20 -15.12 17.93
CA LEU A 683 -53.82 -15.63 19.24
C LEU A 683 -54.61 -14.95 20.37
N LEU A 684 -54.81 -13.63 20.30
CA LEU A 684 -55.60 -12.91 21.30
C LEU A 684 -57.07 -13.36 21.34
N TYR A 685 -57.70 -13.65 20.19
CA TYR A 685 -59.05 -14.21 20.18
C TYR A 685 -59.10 -15.60 20.80
N ARG A 686 -58.14 -16.47 20.45
CA ARG A 686 -58.05 -17.83 21.03
C ARG A 686 -57.81 -17.82 22.54
N MET A 687 -57.07 -16.84 23.06
CA MET A 687 -56.88 -16.65 24.50
C MET A 687 -58.21 -16.37 25.23
N LEU A 688 -59.18 -15.76 24.56
CA LEU A 688 -60.49 -15.45 25.14
C LEU A 688 -61.51 -16.58 24.93
N GLU A 689 -61.47 -17.24 23.77
CA GLU A 689 -62.49 -18.23 23.36
C GLU A 689 -62.17 -19.67 23.81
N ASN A 690 -60.89 -20.01 23.98
CA ASN A 690 -60.42 -21.39 24.19
C ASN A 690 -59.57 -21.52 25.48
N GLU A 691 -59.89 -20.73 26.50
CA GLU A 691 -59.22 -20.81 27.81
C GLU A 691 -59.36 -22.21 28.43
N GLY A 692 -58.26 -22.76 28.97
CA GLY A 692 -58.21 -24.09 29.56
C GLY A 692 -58.01 -25.25 28.57
N GLU A 693 -58.08 -24.97 27.27
CA GLU A 693 -57.76 -25.96 26.24
C GLU A 693 -56.24 -26.09 26.03
N LEU A 694 -55.80 -27.30 25.64
CA LEU A 694 -54.43 -27.51 25.23
C LEU A 694 -54.16 -26.59 24.03
N HIS A 695 -53.08 -25.81 24.09
CA HIS A 695 -52.67 -24.93 22.99
C HIS A 695 -53.70 -23.85 22.57
N LEU A 696 -54.68 -23.53 23.43
CA LEU A 696 -55.81 -22.64 23.11
C LEU A 696 -56.61 -23.12 21.87
N GLY A 697 -56.70 -24.43 21.67
CA GLY A 697 -57.43 -25.03 20.55
C GLY A 697 -56.79 -24.78 19.18
N ILE A 698 -55.52 -24.35 19.13
CA ILE A 698 -54.81 -24.11 17.86
C ILE A 698 -54.29 -25.44 17.30
N GLU A 699 -54.79 -25.81 16.12
CA GLU A 699 -54.33 -26.99 15.38
C GLU A 699 -53.18 -26.65 14.40
N GLY A 700 -52.25 -27.59 14.23
CA GLY A 700 -51.08 -27.41 13.37
C GLY A 700 -50.03 -26.41 13.92
N TYR A 701 -49.23 -25.83 13.02
CA TYR A 701 -48.18 -24.85 13.35
C TYR A 701 -48.29 -23.52 12.57
N PRO A 702 -49.45 -22.83 12.59
CA PRO A 702 -49.55 -21.47 12.04
C PRO A 702 -48.72 -20.47 12.86
N ALA A 703 -48.53 -19.26 12.34
CA ALA A 703 -47.79 -18.20 13.03
C ALA A 703 -48.36 -17.87 14.43
N SER A 704 -49.67 -17.98 14.63
CA SER A 704 -50.34 -17.84 15.93
C SER A 704 -49.91 -18.92 16.94
N ARG A 705 -49.70 -20.16 16.48
CA ARG A 705 -49.13 -21.26 17.27
C ARG A 705 -47.68 -20.97 17.68
N GLY A 706 -46.88 -20.47 16.75
CA GLY A 706 -45.49 -20.07 17.05
C GLY A 706 -45.41 -18.96 18.10
N LEU A 707 -46.33 -17.99 18.04
CA LEU A 707 -46.48 -16.95 19.07
C LEU A 707 -46.89 -17.53 20.43
N TYR A 708 -47.89 -18.41 20.46
CA TYR A 708 -48.32 -19.11 21.67
C TYR A 708 -47.14 -19.82 22.35
N GLU A 709 -46.39 -20.64 21.58
CA GLU A 709 -45.29 -21.42 22.12
C GLU A 709 -44.19 -20.52 22.70
N THR A 710 -43.84 -19.45 21.99
CA THR A 710 -42.72 -18.59 22.35
C THR A 710 -43.05 -17.62 23.48
N ILE A 711 -44.29 -17.10 23.52
CA ILE A 711 -44.68 -16.00 24.43
C ILE A 711 -45.47 -16.49 25.63
N LEU A 712 -46.34 -17.50 25.48
CA LEU A 712 -47.26 -17.93 26.54
C LEU A 712 -46.78 -19.21 27.21
N HIS A 713 -46.52 -20.25 26.43
CA HIS A 713 -46.15 -21.56 26.96
C HIS A 713 -44.72 -21.55 27.54
N ARG A 714 -43.71 -21.10 26.78
CA ARG A 714 -42.31 -21.08 27.22
C ARG A 714 -42.04 -20.15 28.41
N THR A 715 -42.82 -19.10 28.58
CA THR A 715 -42.69 -18.15 29.71
C THR A 715 -43.49 -18.60 30.94
N GLY A 716 -44.34 -19.62 30.80
CA GLY A 716 -45.24 -20.07 31.86
C GLY A 716 -46.44 -19.13 32.11
N LEU A 717 -46.70 -18.16 31.22
CA LEU A 717 -47.86 -17.27 31.32
C LEU A 717 -49.19 -18.01 31.04
N TYR A 718 -49.12 -19.13 30.33
CA TYR A 718 -50.25 -20.04 30.16
C TYR A 718 -49.80 -21.45 30.51
N ALA A 719 -50.38 -22.00 31.58
CA ALA A 719 -50.25 -23.38 31.99
C ALA A 719 -51.65 -23.96 32.16
N LYS A 720 -51.83 -25.23 31.79
CA LYS A 720 -53.08 -25.95 32.00
C LYS A 720 -53.16 -26.48 33.43
#